data_AF-A0A0C3Q2R5-F1
#
_entry.id   AF-A0A0C3Q2R5-F1
#
_cell.length_a   1.000
_cell.length_b   1.000
_cell.length_c   1.000
_cell.angle_alpha   90.00
_cell.angle_beta   90.00
_cell.angle_gamma   90.00
#
_symmetry.space_group_name_H-M   'P 1'
#
loop_
_entity.id
_entity.type
_entity.pdbx_description
1 polymer ?
#
loop_
_entity_poly.entity_id
_entity_poly.type
_entity_poly.pdbx_seq_one_letter_code
_entity_poly.pdbx_strand_id
1 'polypeptide(L)'
;MADPAEASLFRTVKQRSTWIALDSLSSTTQRLLLTSSAGRRIEPRDVILYLKEQLGESDGSPNSQSTKVVNGTTFQWCLEFWDWLGGWSKREELLKDEAVKKLYALPLRTARRNLLRLALADGSAIREPESETEVRDALTALDLPLLHDSLSNIPGINRVSRSSSDALYILKIIPRSRSFDDLDHDTRKTLHDFFTLHLSNFLGHSDRGRNGPKVTAGRRDALRNIPIFPVLMAGERSEDRVSFGTATSEVYFADESVQVIPSITGKSFVDYVQGRTLYRAIREAPVLSEISVLEMTVEPDAWVQQSHDSLPLIIDRLIRRLPDFQEGTRQKIAELDIVDVGARHARRAPNQVVDPSSPLADLFDSDDEILPVGEFAHEGPGSYLQTLRAYGMLQNSITCKTVDDIINKIIDRRSRISQESRVQKALRLLTLLDRQTAPFFDKLPTSTANSLRLKEWLPASGQLRRASECWDAKETDILLCDKVLPTIPLVIISPHLRNLLEWQSVPNGILRRQLLNVLDSTGGSSDECQGRVRAVLETLAHRLQSGKLAHDELEDLVADLREGGFDWVPATGGRLVRPERCTLEPVDLGTKFLWVSTSLLKLDGMENLLGRMGVLSRPSLKQLRETLREISSELSRDEMDPHSKESLIRVAIAVAEEMWDGKEKPDFDHTSLLVPTDTGLLAEATTIIPETSAYKPSENLSSTSL
;
A
#
# COMPACT_ATOMS: atom_id res chain seq x y z
N MET A 1 -21.19 -91.14 9.37
CA MET A 1 -19.83 -91.64 9.61
C MET A 1 -18.86 -90.50 9.43
N ALA A 2 -17.99 -90.31 10.42
CA ALA A 2 -17.04 -89.21 10.47
C ALA A 2 -15.61 -89.76 10.64
N ASP A 3 -14.63 -89.10 10.03
CA ASP A 3 -13.24 -89.29 10.43
C ASP A 3 -13.02 -88.80 11.89
N PRO A 4 -11.90 -89.14 12.54
CA PRO A 4 -11.67 -88.77 13.94
C PRO A 4 -11.65 -87.25 14.18
N ALA A 5 -11.20 -86.47 13.19
CA ALA A 5 -11.17 -85.01 13.25
C ALA A 5 -12.58 -84.42 13.13
N GLU A 6 -13.38 -84.92 12.19
CA GLU A 6 -14.80 -84.60 11.99
C GLU A 6 -15.61 -84.93 13.26
N ALA A 7 -15.41 -86.12 13.84
CA ALA A 7 -16.12 -86.54 15.05
C ALA A 7 -15.77 -85.67 16.27
N SER A 8 -14.53 -85.17 16.36
CA SER A 8 -14.10 -84.25 17.40
C SER A 8 -14.69 -82.85 17.20
N LEU A 9 -14.56 -82.31 15.99
CA LEU A 9 -15.01 -80.96 15.64
C LEU A 9 -16.52 -80.78 15.81
N PHE A 10 -17.31 -81.79 15.43
CA PHE A 10 -18.78 -81.69 15.47
C PHE A 10 -19.43 -82.19 16.78
N ARG A 11 -18.63 -82.60 17.79
CA ARG A 11 -19.12 -83.25 19.03
C ARG A 11 -19.96 -82.37 19.95
N THR A 12 -19.82 -81.05 19.86
CA THR A 12 -20.20 -80.08 20.92
C THR A 12 -21.58 -79.44 20.77
N VAL A 13 -22.33 -79.70 19.69
CA VAL A 13 -23.64 -79.05 19.44
C VAL A 13 -24.81 -79.91 19.95
N LYS A 14 -25.85 -79.24 20.46
CA LYS A 14 -26.91 -79.81 21.32
C LYS A 14 -27.81 -80.86 20.64
N GLN A 15 -27.82 -80.99 19.32
CA GLN A 15 -28.52 -82.07 18.61
C GLN A 15 -27.64 -83.32 18.43
N ARG A 16 -27.55 -84.11 19.51
CA ARG A 16 -27.58 -85.59 19.56
C ARG A 16 -26.93 -86.40 18.41
N SER A 17 -25.78 -87.00 18.74
CA SER A 17 -25.58 -88.47 18.75
C SER A 17 -25.74 -89.28 17.46
N THR A 18 -25.14 -88.87 16.33
CA THR A 18 -25.09 -89.77 15.14
C THR A 18 -23.71 -89.90 14.49
N TRP A 19 -22.76 -89.03 14.82
CA TRP A 19 -21.41 -89.11 14.26
C TRP A 19 -20.52 -89.94 15.19
N ILE A 20 -20.31 -91.19 14.79
CA ILE A 20 -19.34 -92.09 15.40
C ILE A 20 -18.06 -92.01 14.58
N ALA A 21 -16.93 -91.79 15.26
CA ALA A 21 -15.61 -91.80 14.64
C ALA A 21 -15.35 -93.20 14.08
N LEU A 22 -14.94 -93.30 12.81
CA LEU A 22 -14.79 -94.60 12.14
C LEU A 22 -13.85 -95.54 12.91
N ASP A 23 -12.75 -95.00 13.41
CA ASP A 23 -11.69 -95.70 14.17
C ASP A 23 -12.15 -96.24 15.53
N SER A 24 -13.20 -95.65 16.13
CA SER A 24 -13.82 -96.15 17.35
C SER A 24 -14.67 -97.41 17.13
N LEU A 25 -14.90 -97.80 15.87
CA LEU A 25 -15.64 -99.00 15.47
C LEU A 25 -14.66 -100.12 15.07
N SER A 26 -15.02 -101.37 15.35
CA SER A 26 -14.22 -102.51 14.91
C SER A 26 -14.13 -102.58 13.38
N SER A 27 -13.05 -103.14 12.85
CA SER A 27 -12.79 -103.26 11.40
C SER A 27 -13.93 -103.94 10.64
N THR A 28 -14.64 -104.87 11.28
CA THR A 28 -15.81 -105.57 10.72
C THR A 28 -17.01 -104.63 10.60
N THR A 29 -17.26 -103.81 11.62
CA THR A 29 -18.35 -102.82 11.65
C THR A 29 -18.08 -101.67 10.68
N GLN A 30 -16.83 -101.22 10.56
CA GLN A 30 -16.43 -100.22 9.56
C GLN A 30 -16.74 -100.69 8.14
N ARG A 31 -16.36 -101.93 7.77
CA ARG A 31 -16.67 -102.49 6.45
C ARG A 31 -18.16 -102.57 6.18
N LEU A 32 -18.94 -103.10 7.13
CA LEU A 32 -20.40 -103.22 7.02
C LEU A 32 -21.07 -101.86 6.80
N LEU A 33 -20.66 -100.85 7.57
CA LEU A 33 -21.22 -99.50 7.45
C LEU A 33 -20.79 -98.81 6.15
N LEU A 34 -19.55 -98.98 5.70
CA LEU A 34 -19.07 -98.48 4.40
C LEU A 34 -19.78 -99.12 3.20
N THR A 35 -20.28 -100.35 3.34
CA THR A 35 -21.05 -101.06 2.29
C THR A 35 -22.56 -100.85 2.38
N SER A 36 -23.09 -100.32 3.48
CA SER A 36 -24.52 -100.09 3.69
C SER A 36 -24.90 -98.64 3.44
N SER A 37 -26.14 -98.37 3.00
CA SER A 37 -26.69 -97.01 2.88
C SER A 37 -26.80 -96.26 4.22
N ALA A 38 -26.62 -96.96 5.35
CA ALA A 38 -26.59 -96.35 6.68
C ALA A 38 -25.28 -95.58 6.97
N GLY A 39 -24.20 -95.87 6.24
CA GLY A 39 -22.91 -95.19 6.37
C GLY A 39 -22.83 -93.88 5.59
N ARG A 40 -23.66 -92.87 5.91
CA ARG A 40 -23.62 -91.56 5.23
C ARG A 40 -22.38 -90.76 5.65
N ARG A 41 -21.58 -90.27 4.69
CA ARG A 41 -20.49 -89.30 4.93
C ARG A 41 -21.09 -87.90 5.13
N ILE A 42 -20.36 -87.02 5.81
CA ILE A 42 -20.78 -85.62 5.98
C ILE A 42 -20.97 -84.98 4.59
N GLU A 43 -22.12 -84.35 4.36
CA GLU A 43 -22.42 -83.56 3.16
C GLU A 43 -22.39 -82.06 3.47
N PRO A 44 -22.15 -81.17 2.48
CA PRO A 44 -22.14 -79.72 2.69
C PRO A 44 -23.40 -79.18 3.38
N ARG A 45 -24.57 -79.73 3.06
CA ARG A 45 -25.84 -79.34 3.71
C ARG A 45 -25.85 -79.63 5.21
N ASP A 46 -25.26 -80.74 5.61
CA ASP A 46 -25.19 -81.14 7.02
C ASP A 46 -24.27 -80.16 7.79
N VAL A 47 -23.16 -79.74 7.17
CA VAL A 47 -22.22 -78.73 7.72
C VAL A 47 -22.87 -77.35 7.83
N ILE A 48 -23.67 -76.92 6.84
CA ILE A 48 -24.38 -75.62 6.88
C ILE A 48 -25.36 -75.56 8.06
N LEU A 49 -26.15 -76.62 8.26
CA LEU A 49 -27.08 -76.69 9.39
C LEU A 49 -26.32 -76.58 10.72
N TYR A 50 -25.16 -77.23 10.82
CA TYR A 50 -24.30 -77.14 11.99
C TYR A 50 -23.78 -75.73 12.24
N LEU A 51 -23.24 -75.08 11.20
CA LEU A 51 -22.72 -73.72 11.30
C LEU A 51 -23.82 -72.73 11.71
N LYS A 52 -25.04 -72.90 11.21
CA LYS A 52 -26.21 -72.07 11.58
C LYS A 52 -26.56 -72.23 13.06
N GLU A 53 -26.56 -73.46 13.57
CA GLU A 53 -26.86 -73.74 14.98
C GLU A 53 -25.77 -73.16 15.89
N GLN A 54 -24.51 -73.27 15.49
CA GLN A 54 -23.39 -72.92 16.36
C GLN A 54 -22.98 -71.44 16.31
N LEU A 55 -23.17 -70.77 15.16
CA LEU A 55 -22.77 -69.37 14.96
C LEU A 55 -23.97 -68.42 14.90
N GLY A 56 -25.19 -68.94 14.67
CA GLY A 56 -26.38 -68.16 14.37
C GLY A 56 -26.38 -67.61 12.93
N GLU A 57 -27.56 -67.29 12.40
CA GLU A 57 -27.69 -66.57 11.13
C GLU A 57 -27.65 -65.05 11.36
N SER A 58 -27.10 -64.30 10.40
CA SER A 58 -27.33 -62.86 10.33
C SER A 58 -28.76 -62.61 9.83
N ASP A 59 -29.51 -61.74 10.51
CA ASP A 59 -30.90 -61.35 10.16
C ASP A 59 -31.04 -60.65 8.79
N GLY A 60 -29.98 -60.59 7.98
CA GLY A 60 -30.01 -60.07 6.62
C GLY A 60 -30.25 -58.56 6.54
N SER A 61 -30.28 -57.85 7.67
CA SER A 61 -30.43 -56.40 7.68
C SER A 61 -29.20 -55.75 7.03
N PRO A 62 -29.35 -54.95 5.97
CA PRO A 62 -28.23 -54.32 5.27
C PRO A 62 -27.43 -53.32 6.13
N ASN A 63 -27.92 -52.98 7.34
CA ASN A 63 -27.24 -52.12 8.31
C ASN A 63 -26.66 -52.90 9.52
N SER A 64 -26.71 -54.24 9.51
CA SER A 64 -26.19 -55.05 10.61
C SER A 64 -24.65 -55.05 10.63
N GLN A 65 -24.08 -54.98 11.84
CA GLN A 65 -22.64 -54.93 12.06
C GLN A 65 -21.94 -56.12 11.36
N SER A 66 -20.91 -55.86 10.56
CA SER A 66 -20.17 -56.90 9.81
C SER A 66 -19.39 -57.89 10.68
N THR A 67 -19.37 -57.67 11.99
CA THR A 67 -18.63 -58.48 12.96
C THR A 67 -19.47 -58.82 14.18
N LYS A 68 -19.30 -60.03 14.71
CA LYS A 68 -19.95 -60.53 15.93
C LYS A 68 -18.90 -60.84 17.00
N VAL A 69 -19.10 -60.34 18.22
CA VAL A 69 -18.26 -60.71 19.37
C VAL A 69 -18.65 -62.10 19.85
N VAL A 70 -17.65 -62.96 20.11
CA VAL A 70 -17.85 -64.35 20.54
C VAL A 70 -16.98 -64.68 21.75
N ASN A 71 -17.30 -65.80 22.42
CA ASN A 71 -16.46 -66.34 23.50
C ASN A 71 -15.25 -67.10 22.94
N GLY A 72 -14.27 -67.37 23.80
CA GLY A 72 -13.03 -68.05 23.40
C GLY A 72 -13.23 -69.46 22.84
N THR A 73 -14.22 -70.21 23.36
CA THR A 73 -14.50 -71.57 22.91
C THR A 73 -15.05 -71.60 21.48
N THR A 74 -15.97 -70.70 21.15
CA THR A 74 -16.52 -70.59 19.79
C THR A 74 -15.46 -70.11 18.80
N PHE A 75 -14.63 -69.15 19.22
CA PHE A 75 -13.54 -68.64 18.39
C PHE A 75 -12.51 -69.72 18.06
N GLN A 76 -12.07 -70.48 19.07
CA GLN A 76 -11.13 -71.60 18.88
C GLN A 76 -11.74 -72.69 17.99
N TRP A 77 -13.01 -73.03 18.21
CA TRP A 77 -13.73 -73.98 17.37
C TRP A 77 -13.78 -73.53 15.91
N CYS A 78 -14.00 -72.23 15.63
CA CYS A 78 -13.95 -71.71 14.27
C CYS A 78 -12.57 -71.87 13.61
N LEU A 79 -11.48 -71.67 14.35
CA LEU A 79 -10.13 -71.89 13.83
C LEU A 79 -9.94 -73.36 13.42
N GLU A 80 -10.32 -74.30 14.27
CA GLU A 80 -10.28 -75.74 14.00
C GLU A 80 -11.18 -76.13 12.82
N PHE A 81 -12.36 -75.49 12.70
CA PHE A 81 -13.26 -75.70 11.59
C PHE A 81 -12.64 -75.33 10.24
N TRP A 82 -11.99 -74.17 10.15
CA TRP A 82 -11.35 -73.74 8.91
C TRP A 82 -10.15 -74.61 8.55
N ASP A 83 -9.35 -75.02 9.54
CA ASP A 83 -8.23 -75.92 9.31
C ASP A 83 -8.69 -77.26 8.73
N TRP A 84 -9.72 -77.86 9.33
CA TRP A 84 -10.37 -79.06 8.81
C TRP A 84 -10.93 -78.85 7.40
N LEU A 85 -11.62 -77.74 7.16
CA LEU A 85 -12.23 -77.43 5.87
C LEU A 85 -11.20 -77.35 4.74
N GLY A 86 -9.97 -76.90 5.05
CA GLY A 86 -8.85 -76.87 4.10
C GLY A 86 -8.52 -78.26 3.53
N GLY A 87 -8.58 -79.30 4.36
CA GLY A 87 -8.35 -80.70 3.98
C GLY A 87 -9.58 -81.41 3.38
N TRP A 88 -10.78 -80.83 3.50
CA TRP A 88 -12.02 -81.50 3.14
C TRP A 88 -12.29 -81.52 1.64
N SER A 89 -12.55 -82.70 1.07
CA SER A 89 -12.73 -82.90 -0.37
C SER A 89 -13.94 -82.17 -0.97
N LYS A 90 -14.96 -81.87 -0.13
CA LYS A 90 -16.20 -81.19 -0.56
C LYS A 90 -16.25 -79.70 -0.23
N ARG A 91 -15.14 -79.11 0.23
CA ARG A 91 -15.05 -77.67 0.57
C ARG A 91 -15.56 -76.75 -0.54
N GLU A 92 -15.29 -77.13 -1.78
CA GLU A 92 -15.65 -76.37 -2.98
C GLU A 92 -17.16 -76.24 -3.19
N GLU A 93 -17.91 -77.27 -2.82
CA GLU A 93 -19.37 -77.29 -2.89
C GLU A 93 -19.98 -76.47 -1.75
N LEU A 94 -19.41 -76.59 -0.55
CA LEU A 94 -19.83 -75.81 0.63
C LEU A 94 -19.65 -74.30 0.42
N LEU A 95 -18.47 -73.88 -0.02
CA LEU A 95 -18.14 -72.44 -0.18
C LEU A 95 -18.90 -71.75 -1.33
N LYS A 96 -19.55 -72.51 -2.21
CA LYS A 96 -20.44 -71.97 -3.25
C LYS A 96 -21.84 -71.66 -2.72
N ASP A 97 -22.22 -72.19 -1.57
CA ASP A 97 -23.54 -72.00 -1.00
C ASP A 97 -23.69 -70.59 -0.39
N GLU A 98 -24.73 -69.85 -0.79
CA GLU A 98 -25.01 -68.51 -0.29
C GLU A 98 -25.34 -68.49 1.21
N ALA A 99 -25.81 -69.60 1.78
CA ALA A 99 -26.05 -69.70 3.21
C ALA A 99 -24.76 -69.55 4.02
N VAL A 100 -23.63 -70.06 3.52
CA VAL A 100 -22.33 -69.97 4.20
C VAL A 100 -21.87 -68.51 4.26
N LYS A 101 -22.08 -67.74 3.20
CA LYS A 101 -21.68 -66.34 3.13
C LYS A 101 -22.35 -65.46 4.20
N LYS A 102 -23.55 -65.85 4.65
CA LYS A 102 -24.33 -65.14 5.68
C LYS A 102 -23.96 -65.48 7.12
N LEU A 103 -22.98 -66.38 7.32
CA LEU A 103 -22.58 -66.84 8.64
C LEU A 103 -21.36 -66.07 9.14
N TYR A 104 -21.36 -65.72 10.43
CA TYR A 104 -20.21 -65.14 11.12
C TYR A 104 -19.18 -66.24 11.39
N ALA A 105 -18.51 -66.68 10.34
CA ALA A 105 -17.65 -67.85 10.39
C ALA A 105 -16.17 -67.51 10.39
N LEU A 106 -15.74 -66.28 10.09
CA LEU A 106 -14.33 -65.94 9.89
C LEU A 106 -13.67 -65.33 11.15
N PRO A 107 -12.80 -66.06 11.86
CA PRO A 107 -12.00 -65.50 12.95
C PRO A 107 -11.19 -64.29 12.51
N LEU A 108 -11.38 -63.18 13.24
CA LEU A 108 -10.64 -61.95 13.04
C LEU A 108 -9.53 -61.80 14.07
N ARG A 109 -8.43 -61.18 13.63
CA ARG A 109 -7.42 -60.60 14.51
C ARG A 109 -8.00 -59.32 15.14
N THR A 110 -7.76 -59.13 16.44
CA THR A 110 -8.25 -57.94 17.15
C THR A 110 -7.12 -57.21 17.84
N ALA A 111 -6.93 -55.92 17.52
CA ALA A 111 -5.94 -55.06 18.18
C ALA A 111 -6.27 -54.81 19.66
N ARG A 112 -7.57 -54.78 20.01
CA ARG A 112 -8.01 -54.55 21.39
C ARG A 112 -8.04 -55.89 22.12
N ARG A 113 -7.07 -56.06 23.03
CA ARG A 113 -6.63 -57.32 23.67
C ARG A 113 -7.68 -58.25 24.30
N ASN A 114 -8.99 -57.98 24.28
CA ASN A 114 -9.99 -58.82 24.98
C ASN A 114 -11.28 -59.12 24.20
N LEU A 115 -11.43 -58.70 22.94
CA LEU A 115 -12.64 -58.99 22.18
C LEU A 115 -12.31 -59.92 21.01
N LEU A 116 -12.74 -61.17 21.10
CA LEU A 116 -12.67 -62.13 19.99
C LEU A 116 -13.86 -61.89 19.06
N ARG A 117 -13.59 -61.68 17.77
CA ARG A 117 -14.60 -61.31 16.78
C ARG A 117 -14.61 -62.28 15.61
N LEU A 118 -15.80 -62.55 15.09
CA LEU A 118 -16.01 -63.27 13.84
C LEU A 118 -16.61 -62.31 12.80
N ALA A 119 -16.18 -62.42 11.55
CA ALA A 119 -16.76 -61.71 10.41
C ALA A 119 -17.63 -62.61 9.54
N LEU A 120 -18.50 -61.99 8.73
CA LEU A 120 -19.32 -62.69 7.74
C LEU A 120 -18.46 -63.33 6.65
N ALA A 121 -18.79 -64.55 6.24
CA ALA A 121 -18.08 -65.24 5.16
C ALA A 121 -18.47 -64.79 3.74
N ASP A 122 -18.92 -63.54 3.58
CA ASP A 122 -19.32 -62.91 2.32
C ASP A 122 -18.18 -62.14 1.63
N GLY A 123 -16.94 -62.36 2.06
CA GLY A 123 -15.82 -61.52 1.66
C GLY A 123 -15.67 -60.26 2.52
N SER A 124 -16.29 -60.22 3.71
CA SER A 124 -16.13 -59.09 4.65
C SER A 124 -14.74 -58.97 5.28
N ALA A 125 -14.01 -60.09 5.39
CA ALA A 125 -12.69 -60.14 6.02
C ALA A 125 -11.55 -59.91 5.02
N ILE A 126 -10.47 -59.30 5.49
CA ILE A 126 -9.25 -59.03 4.73
C ILE A 126 -8.17 -60.04 5.11
N ARG A 127 -7.54 -60.66 4.12
CA ARG A 127 -6.38 -61.55 4.33
C ARG A 127 -5.20 -60.77 4.87
N GLU A 128 -4.40 -61.42 5.71
CA GLU A 128 -3.18 -60.78 6.21
C GLU A 128 -2.21 -60.46 5.07
N PRO A 129 -1.50 -59.33 5.16
CA PRO A 129 -0.40 -59.02 4.24
C PRO A 129 0.73 -60.05 4.42
N GLU A 130 1.24 -60.58 3.30
CA GLU A 130 2.12 -61.76 3.28
C GLU A 130 3.54 -61.51 3.84
N SER A 131 3.93 -60.28 4.17
CA SER A 131 5.34 -59.98 4.50
C SER A 131 5.62 -58.88 5.54
N GLU A 132 4.67 -58.04 5.95
CA GLU A 132 4.98 -56.85 6.76
C GLU A 132 4.11 -56.77 8.04
N THR A 133 4.74 -57.01 9.20
CA THR A 133 4.11 -56.87 10.53
C THR A 133 3.59 -55.45 10.76
N GLU A 134 4.33 -54.45 10.30
CA GLU A 134 3.99 -53.03 10.46
C GLU A 134 2.70 -52.67 9.71
N VAL A 135 2.58 -53.08 8.44
CA VAL A 135 1.35 -52.88 7.65
C VAL A 135 0.16 -53.55 8.31
N ARG A 136 0.36 -54.75 8.85
CA ARG A 136 -0.69 -55.49 9.55
C ARG A 136 -1.18 -54.73 10.78
N ASP A 137 -0.27 -54.27 11.62
CA ASP A 137 -0.62 -53.54 12.84
C ASP A 137 -1.28 -52.19 12.49
N ALA A 138 -0.79 -51.51 11.46
CA ALA A 138 -1.36 -50.28 10.93
C ALA A 138 -2.78 -50.43 10.38
N LEU A 139 -3.04 -51.49 9.59
CA LEU A 139 -4.40 -51.82 9.13
C LEU A 139 -5.31 -52.22 10.28
N THR A 140 -4.78 -52.89 11.31
CA THR A 140 -5.55 -53.22 12.52
C THR A 140 -5.93 -51.95 13.28
N ALA A 141 -5.06 -50.94 13.30
CA ALA A 141 -5.33 -49.64 13.94
C ALA A 141 -6.49 -48.87 13.27
N LEU A 142 -6.77 -49.15 11.99
CA LEU A 142 -7.95 -48.67 11.25
C LEU A 142 -9.24 -49.47 11.56
N ASP A 143 -9.24 -50.35 12.55
CA ASP A 143 -10.35 -51.27 12.90
C ASP A 143 -10.77 -52.20 11.73
N LEU A 144 -9.85 -52.52 10.82
CA LEU A 144 -10.17 -53.39 9.71
C LEU A 144 -10.36 -54.85 10.17
N PRO A 145 -11.32 -55.59 9.59
CA PRO A 145 -11.56 -57.00 9.90
C PRO A 145 -10.50 -57.89 9.24
N LEU A 146 -9.28 -57.87 9.77
CA LEU A 146 -8.18 -58.73 9.34
C LEU A 146 -8.40 -60.16 9.82
N LEU A 147 -8.17 -61.15 8.96
CA LEU A 147 -8.21 -62.56 9.32
C LEU A 147 -7.15 -62.89 10.37
N HIS A 148 -7.45 -63.87 11.21
CA HIS A 148 -6.50 -64.41 12.18
C HIS A 148 -5.32 -65.12 11.49
N ASP A 149 -4.09 -65.00 12.03
CA ASP A 149 -2.85 -65.48 11.40
C ASP A 149 -2.90 -66.97 11.03
N SER A 150 -3.57 -67.78 11.86
CA SER A 150 -3.74 -69.24 11.62
C SER A 150 -4.51 -69.58 10.35
N LEU A 151 -5.22 -68.61 9.76
CA LEU A 151 -6.11 -68.83 8.62
C LEU A 151 -5.48 -68.46 7.27
N SER A 152 -4.35 -67.77 7.26
CA SER A 152 -3.76 -67.14 6.06
C SER A 152 -3.37 -68.14 4.95
N ASN A 153 -3.11 -69.41 5.30
CA ASN A 153 -2.65 -70.45 4.37
C ASN A 153 -3.71 -71.52 4.04
N ILE A 154 -4.96 -71.34 4.47
CA ILE A 154 -5.98 -72.39 4.34
C ILE A 154 -6.60 -72.37 2.92
N PRO A 155 -6.60 -73.51 2.20
CA PRO A 155 -7.24 -73.62 0.88
C PRO A 155 -8.72 -73.26 0.92
N GLY A 156 -9.15 -72.36 0.04
CA GLY A 156 -10.55 -71.92 -0.07
C GLY A 156 -10.86 -70.61 0.66
N ILE A 157 -10.01 -70.16 1.60
CA ILE A 157 -10.26 -68.90 2.31
C ILE A 157 -10.25 -67.68 1.38
N ASN A 158 -9.47 -67.76 0.30
CA ASN A 158 -9.41 -66.74 -0.76
C ASN A 158 -10.76 -66.49 -1.45
N ARG A 159 -11.75 -67.37 -1.30
CA ARG A 159 -13.09 -67.19 -1.87
C ARG A 159 -14.06 -66.43 -0.97
N VAL A 160 -13.80 -66.44 0.32
CA VAL A 160 -14.65 -65.84 1.37
C VAL A 160 -13.98 -64.65 2.05
N SER A 161 -12.80 -64.26 1.58
CA SER A 161 -12.02 -63.11 2.06
C SER A 161 -11.47 -62.30 0.89
N ARG A 162 -11.04 -61.07 1.18
CA ARG A 162 -10.44 -60.16 0.19
C ARG A 162 -8.94 -60.09 0.37
N SER A 163 -8.22 -59.79 -0.71
CA SER A 163 -6.79 -59.49 -0.61
C SER A 163 -6.59 -58.21 0.21
N SER A 164 -5.57 -58.16 1.05
CA SER A 164 -5.08 -56.90 1.64
C SER A 164 -4.69 -55.90 0.57
N SER A 165 -4.25 -56.34 -0.60
CA SER A 165 -3.93 -55.45 -1.72
C SER A 165 -5.15 -54.78 -2.37
N ASP A 166 -6.39 -55.13 -2.00
CA ASP A 166 -7.61 -54.50 -2.53
C ASP A 166 -7.97 -53.21 -1.78
N ALA A 167 -7.19 -52.15 -2.04
CA ALA A 167 -7.37 -50.85 -1.41
C ALA A 167 -8.77 -50.25 -1.60
N LEU A 168 -9.44 -50.50 -2.74
CA LEU A 168 -10.81 -50.00 -2.98
C LEU A 168 -11.86 -50.70 -2.11
N TYR A 169 -11.63 -51.98 -1.80
CA TYR A 169 -12.44 -52.70 -0.84
C TYR A 169 -12.18 -52.22 0.58
N ILE A 170 -10.91 -52.04 0.96
CA ILE A 170 -10.53 -51.47 2.27
C ILE A 170 -11.23 -50.12 2.50
N LEU A 171 -11.13 -49.19 1.55
CA LEU A 171 -11.80 -47.88 1.63
C LEU A 171 -13.33 -47.97 1.71
N LYS A 172 -13.95 -49.07 1.28
CA LYS A 172 -15.39 -49.29 1.40
C LYS A 172 -15.81 -49.60 2.83
N ILE A 173 -14.97 -50.33 3.56
CA ILE A 173 -15.31 -50.89 4.88
C ILE A 173 -14.73 -50.11 6.06
N ILE A 174 -13.82 -49.17 5.82
CA ILE A 174 -13.28 -48.29 6.87
C ILE A 174 -14.44 -47.56 7.58
N PRO A 175 -14.48 -47.58 8.93
CA PRO A 175 -15.48 -46.86 9.69
C PRO A 175 -15.44 -45.35 9.41
N ARG A 176 -16.49 -44.82 8.76
CA ARG A 176 -16.55 -43.39 8.39
C ARG A 176 -16.77 -42.45 9.57
N SER A 177 -17.30 -42.95 10.68
CA SER A 177 -17.63 -42.18 11.87
C SER A 177 -16.49 -42.06 12.89
N ARG A 178 -15.38 -42.77 12.66
CA ARG A 178 -14.23 -42.78 13.57
C ARG A 178 -13.16 -41.82 13.05
N SER A 179 -12.65 -40.96 13.94
CA SER A 179 -11.39 -40.24 13.70
C SER A 179 -10.21 -41.16 14.00
N PHE A 180 -9.15 -41.00 13.22
CA PHE A 180 -7.89 -41.72 13.36
C PHE A 180 -6.74 -40.77 13.71
N ASP A 181 -7.03 -39.59 14.27
CA ASP A 181 -6.03 -38.57 14.59
C ASP A 181 -5.06 -38.99 15.70
N ASP A 182 -5.37 -40.05 16.46
CA ASP A 182 -4.53 -40.59 17.54
C ASP A 182 -3.40 -41.53 17.06
N LEU A 183 -3.36 -41.88 15.76
CA LEU A 183 -2.31 -42.77 15.23
C LEU A 183 -0.93 -42.10 15.35
N ASP A 184 0.12 -42.84 15.67
CA ASP A 184 1.50 -42.33 15.66
C ASP A 184 2.01 -42.10 14.23
N HIS A 185 3.11 -41.35 14.10
CA HIS A 185 3.66 -40.98 12.79
C HIS A 185 4.07 -42.18 11.93
N ASP A 186 4.72 -43.19 12.53
CA ASP A 186 5.22 -44.36 11.81
C ASP A 186 4.06 -45.18 11.26
N THR A 187 3.02 -45.40 12.07
CA THR A 187 1.78 -46.06 11.63
C THR A 187 1.14 -45.33 10.44
N ARG A 188 1.07 -43.99 10.48
CA ARG A 188 0.49 -43.19 9.40
C ARG A 188 1.31 -43.27 8.11
N LYS A 189 2.65 -43.24 8.22
CA LYS A 189 3.57 -43.40 7.10
C LYS A 189 3.40 -44.78 6.46
N THR A 190 3.35 -45.84 7.26
CA THR A 190 3.12 -47.21 6.78
C THR A 190 1.77 -47.33 6.05
N LEU A 191 0.71 -46.69 6.57
CA LEU A 191 -0.58 -46.62 5.87
C LEU A 191 -0.49 -45.84 4.55
N HIS A 192 0.22 -44.70 4.53
CA HIS A 192 0.44 -43.92 3.33
C HIS A 192 1.11 -44.76 2.24
N ASP A 193 2.21 -45.43 2.57
CA ASP A 193 2.99 -46.23 1.63
C ASP A 193 2.17 -47.41 1.10
N PHE A 194 1.43 -48.07 1.99
CA PHE A 194 0.50 -49.14 1.64
C PHE A 194 -0.60 -48.70 0.66
N PHE A 195 -1.32 -47.61 0.99
CA PHE A 195 -2.40 -47.11 0.13
C PHE A 195 -1.84 -46.59 -1.20
N THR A 196 -0.71 -45.90 -1.18
CA THR A 196 -0.06 -45.39 -2.39
C THR A 196 0.38 -46.53 -3.31
N LEU A 197 1.02 -47.58 -2.78
CA LEU A 197 1.41 -48.76 -3.55
C LEU A 197 0.20 -49.43 -4.20
N HIS A 198 -0.82 -49.77 -3.41
CA HIS A 198 -1.95 -50.53 -3.92
C HIS A 198 -2.88 -49.70 -4.81
N LEU A 199 -3.16 -48.44 -4.48
CA LEU A 199 -3.95 -47.56 -5.35
C LEU A 199 -3.24 -47.27 -6.67
N SER A 200 -1.91 -47.18 -6.69
CA SER A 200 -1.17 -46.94 -7.94
C SER A 200 -1.37 -48.08 -8.94
N ASN A 201 -1.44 -49.33 -8.47
CA ASN A 201 -1.73 -50.50 -9.30
C ASN A 201 -3.14 -50.42 -9.91
N PHE A 202 -4.15 -49.96 -9.17
CA PHE A 202 -5.51 -49.79 -9.71
C PHE A 202 -5.63 -48.61 -10.67
N LEU A 203 -5.01 -47.48 -10.34
CA LEU A 203 -5.13 -46.25 -11.11
C LEU A 203 -4.27 -46.30 -12.38
N GLY A 204 -3.09 -46.93 -12.36
CA GLY A 204 -2.16 -47.01 -13.49
C GLY A 204 -2.70 -47.77 -14.70
N HIS A 205 -3.62 -48.72 -14.50
CA HIS A 205 -4.25 -49.47 -15.59
C HIS A 205 -5.41 -48.72 -16.26
N SER A 206 -5.90 -47.64 -15.65
CA SER A 206 -7.11 -46.94 -16.06
C SER A 206 -6.87 -45.88 -17.14
N ASP A 207 -5.66 -45.35 -17.29
CA ASP A 207 -5.34 -44.32 -18.30
C ASP A 207 -5.31 -44.87 -19.75
N ARG A 208 -5.30 -46.20 -19.93
CA ARG A 208 -5.28 -46.83 -21.27
C ARG A 208 -6.66 -47.24 -21.81
N GLY A 209 -7.75 -47.03 -21.06
CA GLY A 209 -9.10 -47.34 -21.57
C GLY A 209 -10.22 -46.87 -20.63
N ARG A 210 -11.26 -46.25 -21.20
CA ARG A 210 -12.39 -45.56 -20.54
C ARG A 210 -13.19 -46.35 -19.48
N ASN A 211 -12.83 -47.60 -19.18
CA ASN A 211 -13.62 -48.52 -18.33
C ASN A 211 -12.92 -48.94 -17.02
N GLY A 212 -11.84 -48.27 -16.62
CA GLY A 212 -11.23 -48.50 -15.30
C GLY A 212 -12.22 -48.18 -14.15
N PRO A 213 -12.21 -48.95 -13.04
CA PRO A 213 -13.07 -48.71 -11.90
C PRO A 213 -12.74 -47.35 -11.26
N LYS A 214 -13.69 -46.41 -11.31
CA LYS A 214 -13.55 -45.09 -10.69
C LYS A 214 -13.68 -45.19 -9.17
N VAL A 215 -12.87 -44.41 -8.44
CA VAL A 215 -13.05 -44.22 -7.01
C VAL A 215 -14.36 -43.46 -6.79
N THR A 216 -15.32 -44.09 -6.12
CA THR A 216 -16.65 -43.51 -5.87
C THR A 216 -16.56 -42.38 -4.83
N ALA A 217 -17.53 -41.48 -4.80
CA ALA A 217 -17.57 -40.36 -3.83
C ALA A 217 -17.36 -40.84 -2.38
N GLY A 218 -18.15 -41.81 -1.92
CA GLY A 218 -18.01 -42.33 -0.55
C GLY A 218 -16.69 -43.05 -0.25
N ARG A 219 -15.91 -43.45 -1.26
CA ARG A 219 -14.54 -43.97 -1.07
C ARG A 219 -13.52 -42.84 -0.99
N ARG A 220 -13.75 -41.73 -1.72
CA ARG A 220 -12.92 -40.52 -1.60
C ARG A 220 -13.11 -39.87 -0.24
N ASP A 221 -14.34 -39.83 0.27
CA ASP A 221 -14.62 -39.35 1.63
C ASP A 221 -13.93 -40.22 2.68
N ALA A 222 -14.01 -41.54 2.53
CA ALA A 222 -13.29 -42.46 3.40
C ALA A 222 -11.76 -42.24 3.33
N LEU A 223 -11.20 -42.06 2.13
CA LEU A 223 -9.79 -41.78 1.94
C LEU A 223 -9.37 -40.49 2.64
N ARG A 224 -10.18 -39.42 2.54
CA ARG A 224 -9.93 -38.12 3.18
C ARG A 224 -9.91 -38.19 4.71
N ASN A 225 -10.67 -39.10 5.31
CA ASN A 225 -10.74 -39.25 6.76
C ASN A 225 -9.56 -40.04 7.36
N ILE A 226 -8.70 -40.64 6.53
CA ILE A 226 -7.53 -41.39 6.99
C ILE A 226 -6.33 -40.43 7.01
N PRO A 227 -5.51 -40.42 8.07
CA PRO A 227 -4.38 -39.51 8.23
C PRO A 227 -3.15 -39.97 7.42
N ILE A 228 -3.31 -40.09 6.10
CA ILE A 228 -2.27 -40.57 5.17
C ILE A 228 -1.80 -39.51 4.19
N PHE A 229 -2.34 -38.29 4.22
CA PHE A 229 -1.89 -37.25 3.29
C PHE A 229 -0.57 -36.66 3.79
N PRO A 230 0.47 -36.57 2.93
CA PRO A 230 1.74 -35.93 3.31
C PRO A 230 1.53 -34.40 3.39
N VAL A 231 1.05 -33.92 4.54
CA VAL A 231 0.78 -32.52 4.82
C VAL A 231 2.08 -31.78 5.12
N LEU A 232 2.32 -30.72 4.37
CA LEU A 232 3.44 -29.81 4.55
C LEU A 232 3.17 -28.86 5.72
N MET A 233 4.11 -28.79 6.65
CA MET A 233 4.06 -27.84 7.76
C MET A 233 4.40 -26.42 7.28
N ALA A 234 3.84 -25.40 7.94
CA ALA A 234 4.12 -24.00 7.61
C ALA A 234 5.61 -23.64 7.82
N GLY A 235 6.14 -22.77 6.96
CA GLY A 235 7.54 -22.36 6.91
C GLY A 235 8.27 -22.84 5.66
N GLU A 236 9.59 -22.93 5.74
CA GLU A 236 10.41 -23.49 4.65
C GLU A 236 10.05 -24.95 4.39
N ARG A 237 9.84 -25.27 3.12
CA ARG A 237 9.58 -26.64 2.70
C ARG A 237 10.84 -27.47 2.89
N SER A 238 10.70 -28.53 3.66
CA SER A 238 11.72 -29.56 3.83
C SER A 238 11.04 -30.92 3.89
N GLU A 239 11.72 -31.94 3.37
CA GLU A 239 11.27 -33.34 3.44
C GLU A 239 11.11 -33.80 4.90
N ASP A 240 11.92 -33.27 5.82
CA ASP A 240 11.86 -33.56 7.25
C ASP A 240 10.64 -32.91 7.95
N ARG A 241 9.94 -32.01 7.25
CA ARG A 241 8.78 -31.27 7.79
C ARG A 241 7.46 -31.72 7.13
N VAL A 242 7.42 -32.96 6.66
CA VAL A 242 6.21 -33.61 6.17
C VAL A 242 5.57 -34.39 7.32
N SER A 243 4.31 -34.09 7.61
CA SER A 243 3.49 -34.86 8.54
C SER A 243 2.43 -35.64 7.77
N PHE A 244 1.94 -36.75 8.31
CA PHE A 244 0.81 -37.46 7.72
C PHE A 244 -0.48 -37.08 8.44
N GLY A 245 -1.43 -36.50 7.70
CA GLY A 245 -2.66 -35.91 8.23
C GLY A 245 -3.89 -36.25 7.41
N THR A 246 -5.06 -35.88 7.92
CA THR A 246 -6.34 -36.06 7.23
C THR A 246 -6.58 -34.93 6.21
N ALA A 247 -7.43 -35.20 5.21
CA ALA A 247 -7.84 -34.25 4.18
C ALA A 247 -9.31 -33.81 4.36
N THR A 248 -9.68 -33.53 5.61
CA THR A 248 -11.06 -33.18 6.02
C THR A 248 -11.40 -31.71 5.72
N SER A 249 -10.40 -30.85 5.63
CA SER A 249 -10.47 -29.42 5.29
C SER A 249 -10.29 -29.18 3.78
N GLU A 250 -10.24 -27.92 3.35
CA GLU A 250 -9.84 -27.59 1.97
C GLU A 250 -8.38 -28.02 1.74
N VAL A 251 -8.19 -29.02 0.89
CA VAL A 251 -6.87 -29.58 0.57
C VAL A 251 -6.37 -29.05 -0.76
N TYR A 252 -5.14 -28.54 -0.73
CA TYR A 252 -4.42 -28.03 -1.89
C TYR A 252 -3.13 -28.82 -2.05
N PHE A 253 -2.88 -29.35 -3.25
CA PHE A 253 -1.64 -30.06 -3.52
C PHE A 253 -0.58 -29.07 -3.98
N ALA A 254 0.48 -28.89 -3.20
CA ALA A 254 1.60 -28.02 -3.54
C ALA A 254 2.57 -28.77 -4.48
N ASP A 255 2.79 -28.21 -5.68
CA ASP A 255 3.80 -28.75 -6.60
C ASP A 255 5.22 -28.58 -6.05
N GLU A 256 6.23 -29.19 -6.68
CA GLU A 256 7.64 -29.11 -6.27
C GLU A 256 8.24 -27.69 -6.32
N SER A 257 7.60 -26.74 -7.01
CA SER A 257 8.08 -25.36 -7.11
C SER A 257 7.82 -24.55 -5.84
N VAL A 258 6.84 -24.97 -5.02
CA VAL A 258 6.51 -24.29 -3.76
C VAL A 258 7.64 -24.50 -2.74
N GLN A 259 8.37 -23.42 -2.44
CA GLN A 259 9.49 -23.46 -1.48
C GLN A 259 9.08 -23.07 -0.05
N VAL A 260 8.01 -22.29 0.10
CA VAL A 260 7.54 -21.80 1.40
C VAL A 260 6.05 -22.06 1.51
N ILE A 261 5.62 -22.59 2.66
CA ILE A 261 4.24 -22.97 2.94
C ILE A 261 3.65 -22.00 3.97
N PRO A 262 2.56 -21.29 3.64
CA PRO A 262 1.94 -20.34 4.54
C PRO A 262 1.09 -21.05 5.60
N SER A 263 0.90 -20.38 6.73
CA SER A 263 -0.07 -20.80 7.76
C SER A 263 -1.43 -20.21 7.43
N ILE A 264 -2.38 -21.03 6.96
CA ILE A 264 -3.75 -20.59 6.66
C ILE A 264 -4.75 -21.54 7.31
N THR A 265 -5.52 -21.02 8.26
CA THR A 265 -6.50 -21.76 9.05
C THR A 265 -7.54 -22.39 8.14
N GLY A 266 -7.80 -23.69 8.36
CA GLY A 266 -8.78 -24.44 7.57
C GLY A 266 -8.31 -24.84 6.17
N LYS A 267 -7.04 -24.60 5.82
CA LYS A 267 -6.43 -25.07 4.56
C LYS A 267 -5.24 -25.95 4.87
N SER A 268 -5.11 -27.05 4.14
CA SER A 268 -4.00 -27.99 4.28
C SER A 268 -3.26 -28.13 2.96
N PHE A 269 -1.96 -27.88 3.00
CA PHE A 269 -1.07 -28.03 1.85
C PHE A 269 -0.47 -29.43 1.87
N VAL A 270 -0.69 -30.20 0.81
CA VAL A 270 -0.21 -31.58 0.68
C VAL A 270 0.90 -31.63 -0.36
N ASP A 271 1.98 -32.34 -0.07
CA ASP A 271 3.06 -32.55 -1.03
C ASP A 271 2.55 -33.33 -2.26
N TYR A 272 2.58 -32.70 -3.44
CA TYR A 272 2.13 -33.34 -4.66
C TYR A 272 3.02 -34.51 -5.10
N VAL A 273 4.33 -34.44 -4.86
CA VAL A 273 5.30 -35.45 -5.27
C VAL A 273 5.07 -36.73 -4.49
N GLN A 274 4.99 -36.62 -3.15
CA GLN A 274 4.73 -37.76 -2.28
C GLN A 274 3.27 -38.23 -2.38
N GLY A 275 2.32 -37.30 -2.50
CA GLY A 275 0.87 -37.56 -2.53
C GLY A 275 0.27 -37.81 -3.92
N ARG A 276 1.07 -38.01 -4.97
CA ARG A 276 0.59 -38.05 -6.38
C ARG A 276 -0.50 -39.10 -6.61
N THR A 277 -0.37 -40.27 -6.00
CA THR A 277 -1.37 -41.34 -6.12
C THR A 277 -2.68 -40.98 -5.41
N LEU A 278 -2.58 -40.36 -4.23
CA LEU A 278 -3.74 -39.89 -3.47
C LEU A 278 -4.47 -38.75 -4.21
N TYR A 279 -3.72 -37.83 -4.81
CA TYR A 279 -4.26 -36.80 -5.70
C TYR A 279 -5.09 -37.42 -6.83
N ARG A 280 -4.53 -38.41 -7.54
CA ARG A 280 -5.21 -39.13 -8.62
C ARG A 280 -6.43 -39.90 -8.15
N ALA A 281 -6.45 -40.35 -6.89
CA ALA A 281 -7.59 -41.04 -6.31
C ALA A 281 -8.76 -40.09 -6.00
N ILE A 282 -8.48 -38.86 -5.55
CA ILE A 282 -9.51 -37.87 -5.19
C ILE A 282 -10.04 -37.10 -6.42
N ARG A 283 -9.16 -36.63 -7.31
CA ARG A 283 -9.46 -35.85 -8.54
C ARG A 283 -10.31 -34.58 -8.37
N GLU A 284 -10.39 -34.03 -7.16
CA GLU A 284 -11.19 -32.82 -6.86
C GLU A 284 -10.35 -31.64 -6.37
N ALA A 285 -9.11 -31.88 -5.94
CA ALA A 285 -8.23 -30.83 -5.43
C ALA A 285 -7.41 -30.22 -6.57
N PRO A 286 -7.14 -28.90 -6.56
CA PRO A 286 -6.20 -28.28 -7.48
C PRO A 286 -4.75 -28.61 -7.07
N VAL A 287 -3.86 -28.66 -8.07
CA VAL A 287 -2.41 -28.59 -7.84
C VAL A 287 -2.02 -27.12 -7.96
N LEU A 288 -1.45 -26.56 -6.89
CA LEU A 288 -1.04 -25.18 -6.82
C LEU A 288 0.44 -25.04 -7.12
N SER A 289 0.75 -24.02 -7.92
CA SER A 289 2.11 -23.51 -8.10
C SER A 289 2.51 -22.60 -6.95
N GLU A 290 3.81 -22.29 -6.84
CA GLU A 290 4.30 -21.34 -5.84
C GLU A 290 3.56 -19.99 -5.89
N ILE A 291 3.31 -19.45 -7.08
CA ILE A 291 2.60 -18.17 -7.25
C ILE A 291 1.18 -18.27 -6.69
N SER A 292 0.46 -19.36 -6.97
CA SER A 292 -0.91 -19.54 -6.47
C SER A 292 -0.96 -19.67 -4.94
N VAL A 293 0.04 -20.33 -4.34
CA VAL A 293 0.16 -20.42 -2.87
C VAL A 293 0.46 -19.05 -2.25
N LEU A 294 1.37 -18.29 -2.86
CA LEU A 294 1.70 -16.93 -2.40
C LEU A 294 0.51 -15.97 -2.58
N GLU A 295 -0.25 -16.06 -3.67
CA GLU A 295 -1.48 -15.28 -3.89
C GLU A 295 -2.51 -15.51 -2.78
N MET A 296 -2.69 -16.76 -2.35
CA MET A 296 -3.57 -17.08 -1.23
C MET A 296 -3.09 -16.50 0.11
N THR A 297 -1.78 -16.23 0.23
CA THR A 297 -1.16 -15.68 1.45
C THR A 297 -1.33 -14.16 1.55
N VAL A 298 -1.46 -13.48 0.41
CA VAL A 298 -1.59 -12.02 0.32
C VAL A 298 -2.98 -11.52 0.72
N GLU A 299 -3.97 -12.41 0.86
CA GLU A 299 -5.29 -12.03 1.38
C GLU A 299 -5.19 -11.54 2.84
N PRO A 300 -5.88 -10.44 3.22
CA PRO A 300 -5.72 -9.82 4.54
C PRO A 300 -5.90 -10.79 5.73
N ASP A 301 -6.91 -11.66 5.63
CA ASP A 301 -7.20 -12.65 6.68
C ASP A 301 -6.11 -13.72 6.80
N ALA A 302 -5.43 -14.06 5.69
CA ALA A 302 -4.34 -15.04 5.68
C ALA A 302 -3.02 -14.43 6.12
N TRP A 303 -2.77 -13.17 5.77
CA TRP A 303 -1.52 -12.48 6.10
C TRP A 303 -1.29 -12.38 7.62
N VAL A 304 -2.34 -12.04 8.38
CA VAL A 304 -2.28 -11.93 9.84
C VAL A 304 -2.04 -13.27 10.57
N GLN A 305 -2.16 -14.39 9.87
CA GLN A 305 -1.97 -15.74 10.43
C GLN A 305 -0.53 -16.26 10.29
N GLN A 306 0.34 -15.53 9.60
CA GLN A 306 1.72 -15.96 9.40
C GLN A 306 2.52 -15.84 10.70
N SER A 307 3.36 -16.85 10.98
CA SER A 307 4.21 -16.83 12.16
C SER A 307 5.40 -15.89 11.95
N HIS A 308 5.99 -15.43 13.05
CA HIS A 308 7.19 -14.59 12.99
C HIS A 308 8.35 -15.26 12.21
N ASP A 309 8.42 -16.60 12.24
CA ASP A 309 9.48 -17.36 11.57
C ASP A 309 9.20 -17.60 10.08
N SER A 310 7.93 -17.78 9.69
CA SER A 310 7.59 -18.01 8.27
C SER A 310 7.51 -16.73 7.47
N LEU A 311 7.17 -15.61 8.12
CA LEU A 311 6.89 -14.34 7.46
C LEU A 311 8.09 -13.78 6.66
N PRO A 312 9.34 -13.76 7.17
CA PRO A 312 10.51 -13.33 6.39
C PRO A 312 10.73 -14.18 5.13
N LEU A 313 10.53 -15.49 5.22
CA LEU A 313 10.66 -16.41 4.07
C LEU A 313 9.60 -16.11 3.02
N ILE A 314 8.35 -15.89 3.44
CA ILE A 314 7.25 -15.52 2.54
C ILE A 314 7.55 -14.17 1.87
N ILE A 315 8.05 -13.18 2.62
CA ILE A 315 8.41 -11.86 2.09
C ILE A 315 9.51 -11.96 1.03
N ASP A 316 10.60 -12.70 1.29
CA ASP A 316 11.67 -12.94 0.32
C ASP A 316 11.11 -13.52 -0.99
N ARG A 317 10.27 -14.57 -0.88
CA ARG A 317 9.65 -15.20 -2.05
C ARG A 317 8.70 -14.26 -2.79
N LEU A 318 7.87 -13.50 -2.07
CA LEU A 318 6.95 -12.52 -2.67
C LEU A 318 7.71 -11.47 -3.49
N ILE A 319 8.80 -10.92 -2.95
CA ILE A 319 9.58 -9.88 -3.62
C ILE A 319 10.35 -10.46 -4.82
N ARG A 320 11.01 -11.62 -4.66
CA ARG A 320 11.76 -12.25 -5.78
C ARG A 320 10.85 -12.68 -6.92
N ARG A 321 9.61 -13.09 -6.61
CA ARG A 321 8.60 -13.51 -7.59
C ARG A 321 7.64 -12.39 -7.99
N LEU A 322 7.89 -11.14 -7.56
CA LEU A 322 7.03 -9.99 -7.86
C LEU A 322 6.67 -9.81 -9.35
N PRO A 323 7.60 -10.10 -10.31
CA PRO A 323 7.28 -10.06 -11.75
C PRO A 323 6.20 -11.02 -12.22
N ASP A 324 6.00 -12.13 -11.50
CA ASP A 324 5.11 -13.21 -11.92
C ASP A 324 3.65 -12.98 -11.50
N PHE A 325 3.41 -12.03 -10.59
CA PHE A 325 2.07 -11.71 -10.09
C PHE A 325 1.30 -10.78 -11.02
N GLN A 326 -0.02 -10.96 -11.03
CA GLN A 326 -0.96 -10.05 -11.69
C GLN A 326 -1.01 -8.69 -10.98
N GLU A 327 -1.40 -7.64 -11.72
CA GLU A 327 -1.46 -6.26 -11.21
C GLU A 327 -2.32 -6.12 -9.95
N GLY A 328 -3.47 -6.79 -9.88
CA GLY A 328 -4.32 -6.77 -8.70
C GLY A 328 -3.65 -7.36 -7.45
N THR A 329 -2.87 -8.44 -7.60
CA THR A 329 -2.10 -9.01 -6.50
C THR A 329 -0.94 -8.12 -6.11
N ARG A 330 -0.24 -7.50 -7.09
CA ARG A 330 0.83 -6.52 -6.81
C ARG A 330 0.33 -5.33 -6.00
N GLN A 331 -0.86 -4.83 -6.29
CA GLN A 331 -1.50 -3.76 -5.50
C GLN A 331 -1.76 -4.20 -4.06
N LYS A 332 -2.29 -5.41 -3.85
CA LYS A 332 -2.44 -5.97 -2.50
C LYS A 332 -1.10 -6.08 -1.77
N ILE A 333 -0.05 -6.59 -2.43
CA ILE A 333 1.31 -6.68 -1.87
C ILE A 333 1.83 -5.29 -1.45
N ALA A 334 1.56 -4.26 -2.26
CA ALA A 334 1.97 -2.88 -1.96
C ALA A 334 1.27 -2.29 -0.70
N GLU A 335 0.18 -2.91 -0.24
CA GLU A 335 -0.58 -2.54 0.96
C GLU A 335 -0.22 -3.39 2.20
N LEU A 336 0.55 -4.48 2.03
CA LEU A 336 0.93 -5.36 3.14
C LEU A 336 2.17 -4.83 3.87
N ASP A 337 2.17 -4.94 5.21
CA ASP A 337 3.31 -4.57 6.05
C ASP A 337 4.51 -5.53 5.86
N ILE A 338 5.28 -5.32 4.80
CA ILE A 338 6.44 -6.16 4.41
C ILE A 338 7.79 -5.47 4.55
N VAL A 339 7.85 -4.13 4.47
CA VAL A 339 9.13 -3.40 4.43
C VAL A 339 9.55 -3.02 5.83
N ASP A 340 10.75 -3.44 6.24
CA ASP A 340 11.34 -3.02 7.51
C ASP A 340 11.83 -1.57 7.40
N VAL A 341 11.39 -0.71 8.32
CA VAL A 341 11.70 0.73 8.36
C VAL A 341 12.17 1.20 9.75
N GLY A 342 12.99 2.26 9.74
CA GLY A 342 13.48 2.94 10.94
C GLY A 342 14.36 2.08 11.87
N ALA A 343 14.86 2.70 12.95
CA ALA A 343 15.77 2.02 13.89
C ALA A 343 15.11 0.90 14.72
N ARG A 344 13.77 0.87 14.78
CA ARG A 344 12.99 -0.14 15.53
C ARG A 344 12.60 -1.36 14.71
N HIS A 345 12.97 -1.41 13.43
CA HIS A 345 12.56 -2.47 12.51
C HIS A 345 11.03 -2.68 12.49
N ALA A 346 10.29 -1.57 12.48
CA ALA A 346 8.84 -1.64 12.29
C ALA A 346 8.55 -2.05 10.84
N ARG A 347 7.47 -2.79 10.61
CA ARG A 347 7.04 -3.12 9.24
C ARG A 347 6.00 -2.13 8.74
N ARG A 348 6.14 -1.74 7.48
CA ARG A 348 5.21 -0.85 6.77
C ARG A 348 4.90 -1.39 5.38
N ALA A 349 3.73 -1.02 4.91
CA ALA A 349 3.33 -1.19 3.53
C ALA A 349 4.30 -0.47 2.57
N PRO A 350 4.73 -1.09 1.45
CA PRO A 350 5.60 -0.46 0.46
C PRO A 350 5.11 0.92 0.02
N ASN A 351 3.79 1.09 -0.17
CA ASN A 351 3.19 2.36 -0.57
C ASN A 351 3.23 3.46 0.51
N GLN A 352 3.63 3.12 1.74
CA GLN A 352 3.88 4.04 2.85
C GLN A 352 5.38 4.30 3.07
N VAL A 353 6.26 3.60 2.36
CA VAL A 353 7.71 3.73 2.46
C VAL A 353 8.22 4.67 1.38
N VAL A 354 9.06 5.62 1.76
CA VAL A 354 9.66 6.58 0.82
C VAL A 354 10.87 5.96 0.14
N ASP A 355 10.94 6.09 -1.18
CA ASP A 355 12.10 5.66 -1.94
C ASP A 355 13.35 6.49 -1.55
N PRO A 356 14.43 5.87 -1.04
CA PRO A 356 15.67 6.57 -0.67
C PRO A 356 16.31 7.37 -1.80
N SER A 357 16.08 6.99 -3.06
CA SER A 357 16.59 7.71 -4.23
C SER A 357 15.70 8.88 -4.67
N SER A 358 14.49 8.99 -4.12
CA SER A 358 13.59 10.09 -4.40
C SER A 358 14.04 11.36 -3.67
N PRO A 359 13.88 12.54 -4.28
CA PRO A 359 14.00 13.82 -3.58
C PRO A 359 13.11 13.94 -2.33
N LEU A 360 12.09 13.09 -2.19
CA LEU A 360 11.22 13.03 -1.03
C LEU A 360 11.96 12.50 0.22
N ALA A 361 12.94 11.60 0.06
CA ALA A 361 13.70 11.01 1.16
C ALA A 361 14.42 12.06 2.01
N ASP A 362 14.89 13.12 1.35
CA ASP A 362 15.58 14.27 1.94
C ASP A 362 14.76 15.07 2.97
N LEU A 363 13.45 14.82 3.08
CA LEU A 363 12.58 15.43 4.09
C LEU A 363 12.52 14.64 5.39
N PHE A 364 12.93 13.38 5.36
CA PHE A 364 12.83 12.44 6.48
C PHE A 364 14.19 12.19 7.12
N ASP A 365 14.19 12.06 8.44
CA ASP A 365 15.35 11.60 9.20
C ASP A 365 15.33 10.07 9.31
N SER A 366 16.46 9.47 9.71
CA SER A 366 16.56 8.04 10.01
C SER A 366 15.56 7.55 11.07
N ASP A 367 15.09 8.45 11.93
CA ASP A 367 14.17 8.16 13.02
C ASP A 367 12.69 8.13 12.58
N ASP A 368 12.38 8.57 11.35
CA ASP A 368 11.00 8.82 10.93
C ASP A 368 10.18 7.55 10.60
N GLU A 369 10.73 6.35 10.81
CA GLU A 369 10.07 5.05 10.54
C GLU A 369 9.39 4.97 9.16
N ILE A 370 9.97 5.63 8.15
CA ILE A 370 9.47 5.70 6.77
C ILE A 370 10.54 5.30 5.75
N LEU A 371 11.82 5.41 6.12
CA LEU A 371 12.92 4.98 5.28
C LEU A 371 13.24 3.51 5.52
N PRO A 372 13.48 2.72 4.45
CA PRO A 372 13.78 1.30 4.56
C PRO A 372 15.12 1.07 5.26
N VAL A 373 15.22 -0.05 5.99
CA VAL A 373 16.44 -0.50 6.71
C VAL A 373 16.76 -1.96 6.39
N GLY A 374 17.95 -2.43 6.80
CA GLY A 374 18.33 -3.85 6.64
C GLY A 374 18.41 -4.27 5.17
N GLU A 375 17.83 -5.43 4.84
CA GLU A 375 17.80 -5.96 3.45
C GLU A 375 17.05 -5.02 2.49
N PHE A 376 16.09 -4.25 2.99
CA PHE A 376 15.33 -3.27 2.20
C PHE A 376 16.08 -1.96 1.93
N ALA A 377 17.20 -1.69 2.63
CA ALA A 377 18.04 -0.53 2.37
C ALA A 377 19.13 -0.79 1.32
N HIS A 378 19.36 -2.05 0.94
CA HIS A 378 20.46 -2.40 0.04
C HIS A 378 20.17 -1.95 -1.39
N GLU A 379 21.08 -1.16 -1.96
CA GLU A 379 21.05 -0.79 -3.38
C GLU A 379 21.87 -1.77 -4.21
N GLY A 380 21.30 -2.26 -5.31
CA GLY A 380 22.02 -3.12 -6.25
C GLY A 380 21.08 -3.96 -7.13
N PRO A 381 21.62 -4.56 -8.21
CA PRO A 381 20.86 -5.47 -9.06
C PRO A 381 20.28 -6.63 -8.27
N GLY A 382 18.95 -6.78 -8.31
CA GLY A 382 18.24 -7.86 -7.63
C GLY A 382 17.97 -7.63 -6.14
N SER A 383 18.21 -6.42 -5.63
CA SER A 383 17.80 -6.07 -4.27
C SER A 383 16.29 -5.89 -4.15
N TYR A 384 15.77 -6.00 -2.92
CA TYR A 384 14.34 -5.76 -2.66
C TYR A 384 13.94 -4.33 -3.02
N LEU A 385 14.77 -3.35 -2.66
CA LEU A 385 14.50 -1.95 -2.92
C LEU A 385 14.36 -1.68 -4.42
N GLN A 386 15.28 -2.20 -5.24
CA GLN A 386 15.24 -2.01 -6.68
C GLN A 386 13.99 -2.68 -7.28
N THR A 387 13.61 -3.85 -6.77
CA THR A 387 12.43 -4.57 -7.23
C THR A 387 11.16 -3.77 -6.91
N LEU A 388 10.98 -3.32 -5.67
CA LEU A 388 9.82 -2.49 -5.27
C LEU A 388 9.77 -1.16 -6.04
N ARG A 389 10.92 -0.53 -6.30
CA ARG A 389 11.05 0.68 -7.12
C ARG A 389 10.64 0.45 -8.57
N ALA A 390 11.08 -0.67 -9.18
CA ALA A 390 10.76 -0.99 -10.57
C ALA A 390 9.25 -1.18 -10.83
N TYR A 391 8.52 -1.63 -9.81
CA TYR A 391 7.06 -1.77 -9.86
C TYR A 391 6.30 -0.54 -9.31
N GLY A 392 6.99 0.57 -9.00
CA GLY A 392 6.36 1.80 -8.53
C GLY A 392 5.64 1.65 -7.18
N MET A 393 6.05 0.68 -6.35
CA MET A 393 5.39 0.41 -5.07
C MET A 393 5.81 1.38 -3.96
N LEU A 394 6.98 2.00 -4.09
CA LEU A 394 7.51 2.95 -3.11
C LEU A 394 6.97 4.35 -3.38
N GLN A 395 6.79 5.13 -2.31
CA GLN A 395 6.38 6.51 -2.42
C GLN A 395 7.51 7.36 -3.01
N ASN A 396 7.30 7.83 -4.25
CA ASN A 396 8.22 8.75 -4.93
C ASN A 396 7.63 10.16 -5.11
N SER A 397 6.33 10.34 -4.89
CA SER A 397 5.62 11.61 -5.01
C SER A 397 5.09 12.11 -3.67
N ILE A 398 5.02 13.43 -3.53
CA ILE A 398 4.46 14.06 -2.34
C ILE A 398 2.94 13.86 -2.29
N THR A 399 2.40 13.48 -1.12
CA THR A 399 0.95 13.36 -0.88
C THR A 399 0.50 14.45 0.09
N CYS A 400 -0.80 14.77 0.12
CA CYS A 400 -1.35 15.76 1.04
C CYS A 400 -1.06 15.40 2.51
N LYS A 401 -1.17 14.11 2.86
CA LYS A 401 -0.83 13.60 4.19
C LYS A 401 0.65 13.84 4.51
N THR A 402 1.54 13.52 3.57
CA THR A 402 2.97 13.76 3.71
C THR A 402 3.30 15.25 3.93
N VAL A 403 2.62 16.17 3.22
CA VAL A 403 2.79 17.61 3.43
C VAL A 403 2.44 18.01 4.87
N ASP A 404 1.27 17.61 5.36
CA ASP A 404 0.84 17.95 6.72
C ASP A 404 1.77 17.36 7.78
N ASP A 405 2.16 16.09 7.63
CA ASP A 405 3.08 15.41 8.55
C ASP A 405 4.43 16.13 8.62
N ILE A 406 4.98 16.54 7.48
CA ILE A 406 6.28 17.22 7.41
C ILE A 406 6.17 18.65 7.95
N ILE A 407 5.12 19.40 7.61
CA ILE A 407 4.91 20.74 8.19
C ILE A 407 4.81 20.65 9.70
N ASN A 408 4.04 19.71 10.23
CA ASN A 408 3.89 19.51 11.67
C ASN A 408 5.24 19.19 12.34
N LYS A 409 6.10 18.39 11.70
CA LYS A 409 7.46 18.11 12.17
C LYS A 409 8.37 19.35 12.13
N ILE A 410 8.32 20.14 11.05
CA ILE A 410 9.10 21.37 10.89
C ILE A 410 8.75 22.38 11.98
N ILE A 411 7.46 22.55 12.28
CA ILE A 411 7.02 23.53 13.29
C ILE A 411 7.14 23.03 14.73
N ASP A 412 7.28 21.72 14.95
CA ASP A 412 7.36 21.16 16.29
C ASP A 412 8.65 21.59 16.99
N ARG A 413 8.51 22.59 17.87
CA ARG A 413 9.61 23.15 18.66
C ARG A 413 10.19 22.14 19.66
N ARG A 414 9.43 21.09 20.02
CA ARG A 414 9.86 20.04 20.95
C ARG A 414 10.75 19.00 20.28
N SER A 415 10.76 18.95 18.94
CA SER A 415 11.63 18.04 18.20
C SER A 415 13.11 18.34 18.50
N ARG A 416 13.95 17.31 18.55
CA ARG A 416 15.39 17.42 18.78
C ARG A 416 16.15 18.00 17.57
N ILE A 417 15.45 18.30 16.48
CA ILE A 417 16.01 18.80 15.23
C ILE A 417 16.47 20.25 15.43
N SER A 418 17.70 20.57 15.01
CA SER A 418 18.24 21.92 15.06
C SER A 418 17.41 22.89 14.18
N GLN A 419 17.41 24.17 14.53
CA GLN A 419 16.70 25.19 13.75
C GLN A 419 17.19 25.23 12.29
N GLU A 420 18.49 25.08 12.07
CA GLU A 420 19.10 25.03 10.74
C GLU A 420 18.57 23.85 9.91
N SER A 421 18.49 22.65 10.50
CA SER A 421 17.93 21.48 9.82
C SER A 421 16.44 21.66 9.50
N ARG A 422 15.64 22.26 10.40
CA ARG A 422 14.24 22.59 10.12
C ARG A 422 14.08 23.55 8.93
N VAL A 423 14.93 24.58 8.86
CA VAL A 423 14.96 25.53 7.73
C VAL A 423 15.35 24.83 6.42
N GLN A 424 16.33 23.93 6.44
CA GLN A 424 16.71 23.13 5.27
C GLN A 424 15.59 22.20 4.80
N LYS A 425 14.90 21.52 5.74
CA LYS A 425 13.73 20.68 5.43
C LYS A 425 12.58 21.49 4.84
N ALA A 426 12.31 22.67 5.39
CA ALA A 426 11.33 23.60 4.85
C ALA A 426 11.65 24.02 3.42
N LEU A 427 12.92 24.34 3.14
CA LEU A 427 13.37 24.73 1.79
C LEU A 427 13.24 23.58 0.79
N ARG A 428 13.60 22.36 1.20
CA ARG A 428 13.43 21.14 0.40
C ARG A 428 11.95 20.87 0.11
N LEU A 429 11.09 20.96 1.13
CA LEU A 429 9.64 20.79 0.99
C LEU A 429 9.08 21.81 0.00
N LEU A 430 9.45 23.09 0.16
CA LEU A 430 9.02 24.16 -0.72
C LEU A 430 9.45 23.92 -2.18
N THR A 431 10.71 23.50 -2.38
CA THR A 431 11.23 23.15 -3.71
C THR A 431 10.45 22.00 -4.35
N LEU A 432 10.03 21.01 -3.56
CA LEU A 432 9.23 19.89 -4.04
C LEU A 432 7.79 20.28 -4.38
N LEU A 433 7.20 21.17 -3.59
CA LEU A 433 5.88 21.74 -3.86
C LEU A 433 5.89 22.61 -5.12
N ASP A 434 6.95 23.40 -5.35
CA ASP A 434 7.08 24.24 -6.54
C ASP A 434 7.13 23.43 -7.84
N ARG A 435 7.62 22.18 -7.77
CA ARG A 435 7.63 21.26 -8.92
C ARG A 435 6.28 20.57 -9.17
N GLN A 436 5.29 20.72 -8.29
CA GLN A 436 3.99 20.07 -8.46
C GLN A 436 3.10 20.79 -9.49
N THR A 437 2.23 20.01 -10.13
CA THR A 437 1.28 20.47 -11.15
C THR A 437 -0.07 20.88 -10.56
N ALA A 438 -0.90 21.62 -11.31
CA ALA A 438 -2.25 22.05 -10.91
C ALA A 438 -3.12 20.95 -10.25
N PRO A 439 -3.21 19.72 -10.80
CA PRO A 439 -4.06 18.66 -10.22
C PRO A 439 -3.70 18.26 -8.79
N PHE A 440 -2.46 18.48 -8.34
CA PHE A 440 -2.07 18.27 -6.95
C PHE A 440 -2.73 19.33 -6.06
N PHE A 441 -2.63 20.60 -6.45
CA PHE A 441 -3.17 21.72 -5.69
C PHE A 441 -4.70 21.75 -5.67
N ASP A 442 -5.35 21.34 -6.75
CA ASP A 442 -6.82 21.26 -6.84
C ASP A 442 -7.41 20.17 -5.92
N LYS A 443 -6.60 19.16 -5.58
CA LYS A 443 -6.98 18.04 -4.70
C LYS A 443 -6.57 18.24 -3.24
N LEU A 444 -5.92 19.37 -2.90
CA LEU A 444 -5.50 19.63 -1.53
C LEU A 444 -6.72 19.78 -0.60
N PRO A 445 -6.79 19.01 0.49
CA PRO A 445 -7.76 19.27 1.55
C PRO A 445 -7.60 20.69 2.11
N THR A 446 -8.71 21.32 2.49
CA THR A 446 -8.70 22.67 3.09
C THR A 446 -7.80 22.74 4.32
N SER A 447 -7.68 21.66 5.09
CA SER A 447 -6.75 21.56 6.23
C SER A 447 -5.29 21.71 5.81
N THR A 448 -4.87 21.02 4.75
CA THR A 448 -3.49 21.06 4.24
C THR A 448 -3.20 22.42 3.59
N ALA A 449 -4.15 22.96 2.83
CA ALA A 449 -4.05 24.32 2.28
C ALA A 449 -3.88 25.37 3.40
N ASN A 450 -4.65 25.27 4.48
CA ASN A 450 -4.53 26.14 5.64
C ASN A 450 -3.21 25.94 6.39
N SER A 451 -2.71 24.70 6.51
CA SER A 451 -1.37 24.43 7.05
C SER A 451 -0.30 25.16 6.26
N LEU A 452 -0.37 25.14 4.92
CA LEU A 452 0.59 25.80 4.04
C LEU A 452 0.54 27.34 4.16
N ARG A 453 -0.64 27.93 4.39
CA ARG A 453 -0.82 29.39 4.50
C ARG A 453 -0.48 29.93 5.89
N LEU A 454 -1.04 29.31 6.92
CA LEU A 454 -1.17 29.91 8.24
C LEU A 454 -0.09 29.47 9.23
N LYS A 455 0.63 28.38 8.96
CA LYS A 455 1.70 27.89 9.87
C LYS A 455 3.06 28.52 9.53
N GLU A 456 3.91 28.61 10.55
CA GLU A 456 5.27 29.14 10.45
C GLU A 456 6.23 28.07 9.95
N TRP A 457 6.21 27.79 8.64
CA TRP A 457 7.06 26.75 8.03
C TRP A 457 7.94 27.24 6.88
N LEU A 458 7.74 28.46 6.36
CA LEU A 458 8.51 28.97 5.22
C LEU A 458 9.88 29.49 5.66
N PRO A 459 10.98 29.13 4.97
CA PRO A 459 12.34 29.45 5.41
C PRO A 459 12.78 30.84 4.93
N ALA A 460 12.54 31.88 5.72
CA ALA A 460 12.91 33.27 5.39
C ALA A 460 13.93 33.82 6.40
N SER A 461 15.03 34.38 5.91
CA SER A 461 16.12 34.95 6.74
C SER A 461 16.60 34.04 7.88
N GLY A 462 16.76 32.74 7.61
CA GLY A 462 17.21 31.74 8.60
C GLY A 462 16.18 31.36 9.67
N GLN A 463 14.93 31.84 9.55
CA GLN A 463 13.82 31.54 10.46
C GLN A 463 12.64 30.96 9.69
N LEU A 464 11.70 30.38 10.44
CA LEU A 464 10.44 29.88 9.86
C LEU A 464 9.36 30.96 10.02
N ARG A 465 8.64 31.24 8.94
CA ARG A 465 7.63 32.32 8.83
C ARG A 465 6.35 31.81 8.20
N ARG A 466 5.27 32.58 8.35
CA ARG A 466 4.00 32.34 7.64
C ARG A 466 4.08 32.90 6.22
N ALA A 467 3.17 32.46 5.35
CA ALA A 467 3.09 32.97 3.98
C ALA A 467 2.84 34.49 3.95
N SER A 468 2.07 35.03 4.89
CA SER A 468 1.81 36.47 5.00
C SER A 468 2.97 37.29 5.55
N GLU A 469 4.03 36.65 6.05
CA GLU A 469 5.16 37.27 6.75
C GLU A 469 6.47 37.19 5.96
N CYS A 470 6.46 36.64 4.76
CA CYS A 470 7.63 36.54 3.89
C CYS A 470 7.23 36.60 2.41
N TRP A 471 8.23 36.67 1.54
CA TRP A 471 8.02 36.66 0.08
C TRP A 471 9.11 35.87 -0.63
N ASP A 472 8.89 35.52 -1.90
CA ASP A 472 9.88 34.82 -2.73
C ASP A 472 10.96 35.73 -3.33
N ALA A 473 12.06 35.13 -3.78
CA ALA A 473 13.20 35.85 -4.34
C ALA A 473 12.99 36.31 -5.79
N LYS A 474 11.74 36.47 -6.24
CA LYS A 474 11.44 36.89 -7.61
C LYS A 474 11.88 38.35 -7.80
N GLU A 475 12.82 38.57 -8.71
CA GLU A 475 13.51 39.85 -8.91
C GLU A 475 12.57 41.06 -9.04
N THR A 476 11.48 40.92 -9.79
CA THR A 476 10.48 41.99 -9.98
C THR A 476 9.77 42.38 -8.70
N ASP A 477 9.54 41.41 -7.81
CA ASP A 477 8.73 41.59 -6.61
C ASP A 477 9.61 41.98 -5.41
N ILE A 478 10.90 41.60 -5.41
CA ILE A 478 11.86 41.99 -4.38
C ILE A 478 11.85 43.51 -4.19
N LEU A 479 11.89 44.28 -5.29
CA LEU A 479 11.85 45.75 -5.21
C LEU A 479 10.59 46.30 -4.53
N LEU A 480 9.50 45.53 -4.51
CA LEU A 480 8.19 45.91 -4.01
C LEU A 480 7.96 45.57 -2.53
N CYS A 481 8.72 44.67 -1.92
CA CYS A 481 8.44 44.22 -0.56
C CYS A 481 9.63 43.82 0.32
N ASP A 482 10.86 43.70 -0.20
CA ASP A 482 12.03 43.19 0.55
C ASP A 482 12.48 44.04 1.76
N LYS A 483 12.11 45.33 1.82
CA LYS A 483 12.37 46.20 2.99
C LYS A 483 11.31 46.04 4.08
N VAL A 484 10.24 45.29 3.81
CA VAL A 484 9.14 45.03 4.75
C VAL A 484 9.05 43.55 5.10
N LEU A 485 9.18 42.67 4.11
CA LEU A 485 9.05 41.24 4.23
C LEU A 485 10.42 40.57 3.99
N PRO A 486 10.87 39.68 4.89
CA PRO A 486 12.03 38.85 4.63
C PRO A 486 11.80 37.95 3.41
N THR A 487 12.84 37.74 2.62
CA THR A 487 12.79 36.91 1.41
C THR A 487 13.22 35.47 1.72
N ILE A 488 12.55 34.51 1.10
CA ILE A 488 12.99 33.12 1.08
C ILE A 488 14.12 32.95 0.04
N PRO A 489 15.08 32.03 0.24
CA PRO A 489 16.18 31.81 -0.70
C PRO A 489 15.76 30.92 -1.88
N LEU A 490 14.58 31.18 -2.47
CA LEU A 490 14.02 30.44 -3.59
C LEU A 490 13.09 31.35 -4.40
N VAL A 491 13.13 31.22 -5.72
CA VAL A 491 12.13 31.83 -6.63
C VAL A 491 11.06 30.80 -6.92
N ILE A 492 9.79 31.10 -6.59
CA ILE A 492 8.68 30.17 -6.82
C ILE A 492 8.20 30.35 -8.26
N ILE A 493 8.35 29.29 -9.06
CA ILE A 493 7.98 29.27 -10.48
C ILE A 493 6.49 28.91 -10.65
N SER A 494 5.95 28.05 -9.77
CA SER A 494 4.59 27.52 -9.86
C SER A 494 3.54 28.59 -9.56
N PRO A 495 2.68 28.96 -10.54
CA PRO A 495 1.61 29.92 -10.30
C PRO A 495 0.55 29.38 -9.34
N HIS A 496 0.37 28.05 -9.27
CA HIS A 496 -0.58 27.41 -8.36
C HIS A 496 -0.13 27.50 -6.91
N LEU A 497 1.17 27.26 -6.65
CA LEU A 497 1.74 27.44 -5.32
C LEU A 497 1.69 28.90 -4.89
N ARG A 498 2.04 29.85 -5.79
CA ARG A 498 1.89 31.29 -5.51
C ARG A 498 0.44 31.67 -5.23
N ASN A 499 -0.52 31.12 -5.98
CA ASN A 499 -1.93 31.34 -5.71
C ASN A 499 -2.31 30.83 -4.32
N LEU A 500 -1.89 29.61 -3.98
CA LEU A 500 -2.13 29.01 -2.68
C LEU A 500 -1.49 29.80 -1.54
N LEU A 501 -0.31 30.38 -1.70
CA LEU A 501 0.36 31.20 -0.69
C LEU A 501 -0.13 32.66 -0.68
N GLU A 502 -1.08 33.02 -1.55
CA GLU A 502 -1.57 34.40 -1.75
C GLU A 502 -0.47 35.36 -2.26
N TRP A 503 0.53 34.81 -2.95
CA TRP A 503 1.68 35.52 -3.53
C TRP A 503 1.48 35.92 -4.99
N GLN A 504 0.24 36.13 -5.41
CA GLN A 504 -0.06 36.54 -6.79
C GLN A 504 0.33 38.01 -7.02
N SER A 505 0.18 38.83 -5.98
CA SER A 505 0.49 40.26 -6.00
C SER A 505 0.76 40.75 -4.59
N VAL A 506 1.79 41.59 -4.41
CA VAL A 506 2.15 42.17 -3.09
C VAL A 506 1.00 43.01 -2.53
N PRO A 507 0.47 42.80 -1.31
CA PRO A 507 -0.66 43.57 -0.79
C PRO A 507 -0.43 45.10 -0.74
N ASN A 508 -1.47 45.92 -0.90
CA ASN A 508 -1.35 47.40 -0.93
C ASN A 508 -0.69 47.94 0.35
N GLY A 509 -1.06 47.42 1.52
CA GLY A 509 -0.44 47.80 2.80
C GLY A 509 1.04 47.41 2.93
N ILE A 510 1.53 46.45 2.14
CA ILE A 510 2.97 46.14 2.04
C ILE A 510 3.66 47.13 1.11
N LEU A 511 3.07 47.45 -0.05
CA LEU A 511 3.59 48.46 -0.97
C LEU A 511 3.74 49.84 -0.31
N ARG A 512 2.73 50.25 0.47
CA ARG A 512 2.77 51.50 1.27
C ARG A 512 3.96 51.50 2.23
N ARG A 513 4.11 50.44 3.04
CA ARG A 513 5.23 50.32 3.99
C ARG A 513 6.58 50.22 3.29
N GLN A 514 6.64 49.55 2.13
CA GLN A 514 7.87 49.45 1.33
C GLN A 514 8.30 50.84 0.89
N LEU A 515 7.38 51.64 0.35
CA LEU A 515 7.68 52.99 -0.11
C LEU A 515 8.24 53.84 1.04
N LEU A 516 7.58 53.83 2.20
CA LEU A 516 8.04 54.57 3.39
C LEU A 516 9.41 54.09 3.86
N ASN A 517 9.64 52.78 3.98
CA ASN A 517 10.92 52.23 4.42
C ASN A 517 12.07 52.52 3.43
N VAL A 518 11.78 52.55 2.12
CA VAL A 518 12.76 52.91 1.08
C VAL A 518 13.14 54.39 1.20
N LEU A 519 12.18 55.27 1.46
CA LEU A 519 12.41 56.71 1.62
C LEU A 519 13.12 57.07 2.93
N ASP A 520 12.86 56.34 4.01
CA ASP A 520 13.53 56.53 5.31
C ASP A 520 14.96 55.96 5.34
N SER A 521 15.31 55.08 4.39
CA SER A 521 16.63 54.45 4.31
C SER A 521 17.73 55.44 3.87
N THR A 522 18.40 56.06 4.82
CA THR A 522 19.49 57.05 4.61
C THR A 522 20.80 56.50 4.02
N GLY A 523 20.91 55.19 3.77
CA GLY A 523 22.16 54.52 3.39
C GLY A 523 22.24 53.93 1.96
N GLY A 524 21.18 54.06 1.15
CA GLY A 524 21.14 53.50 -0.21
C GLY A 524 21.78 54.41 -1.27
N SER A 525 22.24 53.82 -2.38
CA SER A 525 22.57 54.63 -3.56
C SER A 525 21.31 55.33 -4.08
N SER A 526 21.44 56.60 -4.51
CA SER A 526 20.31 57.39 -5.02
C SER A 526 19.56 56.66 -6.13
N ASP A 527 20.30 55.96 -7.01
CA ASP A 527 19.76 55.23 -8.14
C ASP A 527 18.93 53.99 -7.70
N GLU A 528 19.37 53.26 -6.68
CA GLU A 528 18.63 52.10 -6.16
C GLU A 528 17.33 52.54 -5.47
N CYS A 529 17.40 53.61 -4.66
CA CYS A 529 16.22 54.19 -4.02
C CYS A 529 15.20 54.64 -5.08
N GLN A 530 15.65 55.37 -6.09
CA GLN A 530 14.80 55.82 -7.18
C GLN A 530 14.19 54.65 -7.96
N GLY A 531 14.96 53.60 -8.26
CA GLY A 531 14.46 52.40 -8.95
C GLY A 531 13.36 51.69 -8.17
N ARG A 532 13.49 51.58 -6.84
CA ARG A 532 12.49 50.96 -5.96
C ARG A 532 11.23 51.80 -5.84
N VAL A 533 11.37 53.11 -5.62
CA VAL A 533 10.24 54.05 -5.57
C VAL A 533 9.46 53.98 -6.88
N ARG A 534 10.17 54.01 -8.01
CA ARG A 534 9.58 53.84 -9.33
C ARG A 534 8.78 52.54 -9.44
N ALA A 535 9.37 51.39 -9.14
CA ALA A 535 8.67 50.10 -9.24
C ALA A 535 7.38 50.04 -8.40
N VAL A 536 7.39 50.63 -7.19
CA VAL A 536 6.21 50.72 -6.34
C VAL A 536 5.13 51.62 -6.96
N LEU A 537 5.50 52.81 -7.44
CA LEU A 537 4.56 53.73 -8.08
C LEU A 537 3.95 53.13 -9.35
N GLU A 538 4.74 52.44 -10.17
CA GLU A 538 4.26 51.73 -11.37
C GLU A 538 3.20 50.69 -11.00
N THR A 539 3.43 49.93 -9.93
CA THR A 539 2.48 48.93 -9.43
C THR A 539 1.19 49.59 -8.90
N LEU A 540 1.31 50.70 -8.16
CA LEU A 540 0.15 51.44 -7.64
C LEU A 540 -0.68 52.06 -8.77
N ALA A 541 -0.04 52.60 -9.80
CA ALA A 541 -0.72 53.19 -10.96
C ALA A 541 -1.56 52.15 -11.70
N HIS A 542 -0.97 50.97 -11.94
CA HIS A 542 -1.69 49.86 -12.57
C HIS A 542 -2.87 49.38 -11.71
N ARG A 543 -2.73 49.35 -10.38
CA ARG A 543 -3.83 48.96 -9.47
C ARG A 543 -4.94 49.99 -9.41
N LEU A 544 -4.60 51.27 -9.41
CA LEU A 544 -5.58 52.36 -9.51
C LEU A 544 -6.38 52.25 -10.81
N GLN A 545 -5.71 52.03 -11.94
CA GLN A 545 -6.35 51.88 -13.25
C GLN A 545 -7.27 50.64 -13.30
N SER A 546 -6.86 49.53 -12.69
CA SER A 546 -7.65 48.30 -12.61
C SER A 546 -8.72 48.30 -11.51
N GLY A 547 -8.85 49.38 -10.73
CA GLY A 547 -9.82 49.49 -9.63
C GLY A 547 -9.50 48.62 -8.40
N LYS A 548 -8.26 48.13 -8.28
CA LYS A 548 -7.78 47.30 -7.16
C LYS A 548 -7.11 48.09 -6.02
N LEU A 549 -6.95 49.40 -6.19
CA LEU A 549 -6.50 50.32 -5.15
C LEU A 549 -7.70 51.18 -4.74
N ALA A 550 -8.11 51.07 -3.49
CA ALA A 550 -9.23 51.84 -2.99
C ALA A 550 -8.82 53.30 -2.74
N HIS A 551 -9.80 54.23 -2.74
CA HIS A 551 -9.50 55.66 -2.66
C HIS A 551 -8.95 56.06 -1.29
N ASP A 552 -9.51 55.48 -0.23
CA ASP A 552 -9.08 55.59 1.16
C ASP A 552 -7.63 55.11 1.36
N GLU A 553 -7.27 53.96 0.78
CA GLU A 553 -5.89 53.45 0.84
C GLU A 553 -4.87 54.41 0.21
N LEU A 554 -5.29 55.10 -0.87
CA LEU A 554 -4.45 56.10 -1.52
C LEU A 554 -4.37 57.40 -0.70
N GLU A 555 -5.48 57.86 -0.12
CA GLU A 555 -5.50 59.03 0.76
C GLU A 555 -4.62 58.83 1.99
N ASP A 556 -4.68 57.65 2.60
CA ASP A 556 -3.83 57.29 3.73
C ASP A 556 -2.33 57.30 3.34
N LEU A 557 -1.99 56.78 2.16
CA LEU A 557 -0.60 56.82 1.66
C LEU A 557 -0.12 58.27 1.48
N VAL A 558 -0.98 59.14 0.94
CA VAL A 558 -0.67 60.56 0.77
C VAL A 558 -0.48 61.26 2.11
N ALA A 559 -1.31 60.92 3.10
CA ALA A 559 -1.18 61.44 4.46
C ALA A 559 0.18 61.07 5.08
N ASP A 560 0.57 59.80 5.01
CA ASP A 560 1.86 59.32 5.54
C ASP A 560 3.06 60.01 4.85
N LEU A 561 3.03 60.11 3.52
CA LEU A 561 4.10 60.74 2.75
C LEU A 561 4.26 62.23 3.11
N ARG A 562 3.13 62.92 3.35
CA ARG A 562 3.12 64.33 3.75
C ARG A 562 3.58 64.52 5.20
N GLU A 563 3.11 63.69 6.13
CA GLU A 563 3.50 63.75 7.54
C GLU A 563 5.00 63.50 7.72
N GLY A 564 5.56 62.54 6.98
CA GLY A 564 7.00 62.26 6.99
C GLY A 564 7.85 63.28 6.25
N GLY A 565 7.25 64.18 5.45
CA GLY A 565 7.97 65.19 4.69
C GLY A 565 8.96 64.63 3.65
N PHE A 566 8.66 63.44 3.11
CA PHE A 566 9.55 62.69 2.24
C PHE A 566 9.60 63.27 0.80
N ASP A 567 10.80 63.24 0.21
CA ASP A 567 11.01 63.52 -1.20
C ASP A 567 10.84 62.20 -1.97
N TRP A 568 9.71 62.00 -2.64
CA TRP A 568 9.34 60.70 -3.20
C TRP A 568 9.02 60.71 -4.70
N VAL A 569 8.81 61.87 -5.32
CA VAL A 569 8.42 61.93 -6.73
C VAL A 569 9.66 61.83 -7.63
N PRO A 570 9.77 60.82 -8.52
CA PRO A 570 10.92 60.72 -9.43
C PRO A 570 10.87 61.81 -10.51
N ALA A 571 11.75 62.80 -10.38
CA ALA A 571 11.88 63.90 -11.32
C ALA A 571 12.98 63.66 -12.37
N THR A 572 13.04 64.53 -13.38
CA THR A 572 14.17 64.51 -14.32
C THR A 572 15.49 64.86 -13.64
N GLY A 573 16.57 64.22 -14.10
CA GLY A 573 17.89 64.36 -13.48
C GLY A 573 18.18 63.34 -12.37
N GLY A 574 17.35 62.29 -12.24
CA GLY A 574 17.65 61.16 -11.36
C GLY A 574 17.44 61.44 -9.86
N ARG A 575 16.61 62.44 -9.52
CA ARG A 575 16.37 62.87 -8.14
C ARG A 575 14.93 62.63 -7.74
N LEU A 576 14.72 62.31 -6.46
CA LEU A 576 13.42 62.34 -5.84
C LEU A 576 13.16 63.76 -5.31
N VAL A 577 11.94 64.26 -5.49
CA VAL A 577 11.53 65.58 -5.03
C VAL A 577 10.17 65.53 -4.35
N ARG A 578 9.85 66.59 -3.62
CA ARG A 578 8.51 66.78 -3.04
C ARG A 578 7.45 66.96 -4.13
N PRO A 579 6.22 66.51 -3.89
CA PRO A 579 5.12 66.71 -4.84
C PRO A 579 4.87 68.20 -5.12
N GLU A 580 5.13 69.10 -4.17
CA GLU A 580 4.97 70.54 -4.36
C GLU A 580 6.02 71.19 -5.26
N ARG A 581 7.16 70.52 -5.48
CA ARG A 581 8.26 70.96 -6.36
C ARG A 581 8.31 70.17 -7.66
N CYS A 582 7.29 69.34 -7.90
CA CYS A 582 7.21 68.49 -9.07
C CYS A 582 5.98 68.85 -9.92
N THR A 583 6.14 68.86 -11.24
CA THR A 583 5.04 69.13 -12.19
C THR A 583 4.84 67.96 -13.15
N LEU A 584 3.59 67.72 -13.58
CA LEU A 584 3.31 66.71 -14.62
C LEU A 584 3.66 67.23 -16.02
N GLU A 585 3.49 68.53 -16.26
CA GLU A 585 3.86 69.17 -17.53
C GLU A 585 5.30 69.71 -17.52
N PRO A 586 5.96 69.78 -18.70
CA PRO A 586 7.18 70.57 -18.87
C PRO A 586 6.95 72.01 -18.46
N VAL A 587 7.71 72.49 -17.48
CA VAL A 587 7.80 73.92 -17.17
C VAL A 587 9.26 74.29 -17.00
N ASP A 588 9.72 75.34 -17.67
CA ASP A 588 11.11 75.80 -17.62
C ASP A 588 11.34 76.74 -16.44
N LEU A 589 11.15 76.23 -15.22
CA LEU A 589 11.31 76.98 -13.96
C LEU A 589 12.65 76.68 -13.27
N GLY A 590 13.65 76.29 -14.05
CA GLY A 590 15.00 75.98 -13.58
C GLY A 590 15.07 74.89 -12.50
N THR A 591 15.98 75.04 -11.52
CA THR A 591 16.29 73.96 -10.56
C THR A 591 15.33 73.87 -9.36
N LYS A 592 14.37 74.81 -9.22
CA LYS A 592 13.45 74.87 -8.08
C LYS A 592 12.16 74.08 -8.30
N PHE A 593 11.75 73.91 -9.55
CA PHE A 593 10.71 72.97 -9.94
C PHE A 593 11.28 72.02 -10.97
N LEU A 594 11.07 70.74 -10.76
CA LEU A 594 11.39 69.73 -11.76
C LEU A 594 10.09 69.14 -12.27
N TRP A 595 10.04 68.73 -13.52
CA TRP A 595 8.99 67.84 -14.02
C TRP A 595 9.25 66.38 -13.66
N VAL A 596 8.17 65.61 -13.55
CA VAL A 596 8.21 64.15 -13.40
C VAL A 596 8.98 63.55 -14.58
N SER A 597 9.78 62.51 -14.30
CA SER A 597 10.51 61.79 -15.36
C SER A 597 9.58 61.36 -16.49
N THR A 598 9.89 61.77 -17.72
CA THR A 598 9.09 61.44 -18.91
C THR A 598 8.88 59.92 -19.11
N SER A 599 9.82 59.09 -18.64
CA SER A 599 9.68 57.64 -18.73
C SER A 599 8.62 57.08 -17.77
N LEU A 600 8.32 57.80 -16.69
CA LEU A 600 7.30 57.44 -15.71
C LEU A 600 5.92 57.88 -16.21
N LEU A 601 5.80 59.10 -16.75
CA LEU A 601 4.54 59.63 -17.31
C LEU A 601 4.04 58.85 -18.54
N LYS A 602 4.94 58.18 -19.27
CA LYS A 602 4.58 57.28 -20.39
C LYS A 602 3.82 56.02 -19.95
N LEU A 603 3.75 55.72 -18.66
CA LEU A 603 3.08 54.54 -18.15
C LEU A 603 1.61 54.83 -17.91
N ASP A 604 0.76 53.90 -18.35
CA ASP A 604 -0.68 54.03 -18.25
C ASP A 604 -1.14 54.23 -16.79
N GLY A 605 -2.01 55.22 -16.58
CA GLY A 605 -2.57 55.54 -15.27
C GLY A 605 -1.64 56.30 -14.31
N MET A 606 -0.36 56.50 -14.66
CA MET A 606 0.61 57.18 -13.79
C MET A 606 0.26 58.65 -13.55
N GLU A 607 -0.12 59.38 -14.60
CA GLU A 607 -0.51 60.80 -14.49
C GLU A 607 -1.70 60.98 -13.53
N ASN A 608 -2.71 60.11 -13.63
CA ASN A 608 -3.86 60.09 -12.72
C ASN A 608 -3.46 59.73 -11.28
N LEU A 609 -2.57 58.76 -11.09
CA LEU A 609 -2.04 58.42 -9.75
C LEU A 609 -1.35 59.64 -9.13
N LEU A 610 -0.36 60.21 -9.82
CA LEU A 610 0.42 61.34 -9.31
C LEU A 610 -0.46 62.58 -9.07
N GLY A 611 -1.41 62.85 -9.97
CA GLY A 611 -2.41 63.89 -9.80
C GLY A 611 -3.23 63.74 -8.52
N ARG A 612 -3.72 62.52 -8.24
CA ARG A 612 -4.44 62.20 -6.99
C ARG A 612 -3.55 62.26 -5.76
N MET A 613 -2.25 62.00 -5.92
CA MET A 613 -1.26 62.11 -4.84
C MET A 613 -0.78 63.55 -4.60
N GLY A 614 -1.31 64.53 -5.34
CA GLY A 614 -1.06 65.96 -5.11
C GLY A 614 0.03 66.57 -6.01
N VAL A 615 0.53 65.85 -7.01
CA VAL A 615 1.41 66.42 -8.05
C VAL A 615 0.53 67.17 -9.03
N LEU A 616 0.75 68.48 -9.18
CA LEU A 616 -0.07 69.32 -10.06
C LEU A 616 0.46 69.29 -11.50
N SER A 617 -0.43 69.47 -12.49
CA SER A 617 -0.01 69.62 -13.88
C SER A 617 0.97 70.78 -14.05
N ARG A 618 0.67 71.90 -13.39
CA ARG A 618 1.54 73.08 -13.26
C ARG A 618 1.54 73.60 -11.82
N PRO A 619 2.58 74.32 -11.37
CA PRO A 619 2.64 74.81 -10.00
C PRO A 619 1.49 75.75 -9.68
N SER A 620 0.95 75.64 -8.47
CA SER A 620 -0.06 76.59 -7.99
C SER A 620 0.56 77.96 -7.73
N LEU A 621 -0.26 79.00 -7.85
CA LEU A 621 0.13 80.38 -7.52
C LEU A 621 0.73 80.52 -6.11
N LYS A 622 0.26 79.70 -5.17
CA LYS A 622 0.79 79.64 -3.80
C LYS A 622 2.23 79.13 -3.78
N GLN A 623 2.50 78.00 -4.46
CA GLN A 623 3.84 77.41 -4.56
C GLN A 623 4.83 78.34 -5.28
N LEU A 624 4.39 79.01 -6.34
CA LEU A 624 5.22 79.99 -7.07
C LEU A 624 5.60 81.17 -6.17
N ARG A 625 4.64 81.75 -5.43
CA ARG A 625 4.90 82.83 -4.45
C ARG A 625 5.83 82.39 -3.32
N GLU A 626 5.65 81.19 -2.78
CA GLU A 626 6.53 80.63 -1.75
C GLU A 626 7.95 80.45 -2.29
N THR A 627 8.09 79.97 -3.53
CA THR A 627 9.39 79.81 -4.19
C THR A 627 10.10 81.16 -4.42
N LEU A 628 9.38 82.21 -4.85
CA LEU A 628 9.97 83.55 -4.98
C LEU A 628 10.49 84.11 -3.66
N ARG A 629 9.76 83.87 -2.55
CA ARG A 629 10.22 84.26 -1.21
C ARG A 629 11.47 83.49 -0.80
N GLU A 630 11.53 82.20 -1.09
CA GLU A 630 12.72 81.38 -0.82
C GLU A 630 13.93 81.87 -1.63
N ILE A 631 13.75 82.11 -2.93
CA ILE A 631 14.83 82.63 -3.78
C ILE A 631 15.30 84.00 -3.27
N SER A 632 14.39 84.90 -2.89
CA SER A 632 14.75 86.19 -2.27
C SER A 632 15.57 85.99 -0.99
N SER A 633 15.18 85.04 -0.14
CA SER A 633 15.91 84.73 1.10
C SER A 633 17.30 84.14 0.85
N GLU A 634 17.48 83.35 -0.22
CA GLU A 634 18.77 82.79 -0.64
C GLU A 634 19.67 83.88 -1.25
N LEU A 635 19.11 84.76 -2.08
CA LEU A 635 19.82 85.91 -2.67
C LEU A 635 20.29 86.94 -1.64
N SER A 636 19.63 86.99 -0.47
CA SER A 636 20.01 87.88 0.63
C SER A 636 21.16 87.33 1.49
N ARG A 637 21.71 86.15 1.18
CA ARG A 637 22.88 85.59 1.90
C ARG A 637 24.16 86.19 1.32
N ASP A 638 25.01 86.76 2.18
CA ASP A 638 26.22 87.50 1.80
C ASP A 638 27.31 86.65 1.09
N GLU A 639 27.23 85.31 1.14
CA GLU A 639 28.28 84.39 0.66
C GLU A 639 27.84 83.49 -0.51
N MET A 640 27.17 84.03 -1.52
CA MET A 640 26.79 83.26 -2.71
C MET A 640 27.68 83.59 -3.90
N ASP A 641 28.15 82.56 -4.60
CA ASP A 641 28.97 82.76 -5.78
C ASP A 641 28.15 83.44 -6.90
N PRO A 642 28.81 84.25 -7.76
CA PRO A 642 28.11 85.01 -8.80
C PRO A 642 27.31 84.15 -9.79
N HIS A 643 27.73 82.90 -10.05
CA HIS A 643 27.05 82.03 -11.03
C HIS A 643 25.78 81.42 -10.44
N SER A 644 25.80 80.98 -9.17
CA SER A 644 24.59 80.56 -8.46
C SER A 644 23.60 81.70 -8.29
N LYS A 645 24.11 82.92 -8.02
CA LYS A 645 23.29 84.13 -7.93
C LYS A 645 22.59 84.45 -9.25
N GLU A 646 23.32 84.42 -10.36
CA GLU A 646 22.74 84.60 -11.71
C GLU A 646 21.73 83.51 -12.04
N SER A 647 22.03 82.25 -11.72
CA SER A 647 21.11 81.11 -11.90
C SER A 647 19.79 81.32 -11.14
N LEU A 648 19.85 81.70 -9.86
CA LEU A 648 18.67 81.96 -9.04
C LEU A 648 17.83 83.13 -9.56
N ILE A 649 18.46 84.20 -10.06
CA ILE A 649 17.75 85.33 -10.68
C ILE A 649 17.00 84.85 -11.94
N ARG A 650 17.64 84.03 -12.78
CA ARG A 650 16.97 83.44 -13.96
C ARG A 650 15.78 82.56 -13.55
N VAL A 651 15.92 81.76 -12.51
CA VAL A 651 14.79 80.98 -11.96
C VAL A 651 13.68 81.88 -11.44
N ALA A 652 14.00 82.96 -10.74
CA ALA A 652 13.01 83.91 -10.24
C ALA A 652 12.23 84.61 -11.37
N ILE A 653 12.91 84.97 -12.46
CA ILE A 653 12.28 85.54 -13.66
C ILE A 653 11.32 84.50 -14.27
N ALA A 654 11.78 83.26 -14.50
CA ALA A 654 10.95 82.21 -15.06
C ALA A 654 9.71 81.91 -14.21
N VAL A 655 9.84 81.90 -12.88
CA VAL A 655 8.71 81.74 -11.94
C VAL A 655 7.74 82.92 -12.05
N ALA A 656 8.23 84.14 -12.20
CA ALA A 656 7.38 85.33 -12.39
C ALA A 656 6.67 85.33 -13.75
N GLU A 657 7.34 84.88 -14.81
CA GLU A 657 6.77 84.69 -16.14
C GLU A 657 5.65 83.63 -16.13
N GLU A 658 5.84 82.48 -15.47
CA GLU A 658 4.77 81.47 -15.34
C GLU A 658 3.59 81.98 -14.51
N MET A 659 3.84 82.78 -13.47
CA MET A 659 2.76 83.47 -12.74
C MET A 659 2.00 84.47 -13.64
N TRP A 660 2.68 85.08 -14.61
CA TRP A 660 2.14 86.05 -15.55
C TRP A 660 1.34 85.39 -16.69
N ASP A 661 1.81 84.24 -17.18
CA ASP A 661 1.20 83.49 -18.29
C ASP A 661 0.01 82.62 -17.89
N GLY A 662 -0.22 82.39 -16.59
CA GLY A 662 -1.41 81.74 -16.03
C GLY A 662 -2.72 82.55 -16.16
N LYS A 663 -2.97 83.12 -17.35
CA LYS A 663 -3.97 84.13 -17.75
C LYS A 663 -5.45 83.77 -17.54
N GLU A 664 -5.76 82.60 -16.98
CA GLU A 664 -7.14 82.14 -16.81
C GLU A 664 -7.74 82.42 -15.41
N LYS A 665 -7.05 83.18 -14.53
CA LYS A 665 -7.61 83.56 -13.22
C LYS A 665 -7.96 85.05 -13.16
N PRO A 666 -9.25 85.43 -13.16
CA PRO A 666 -9.70 86.83 -13.19
C PRO A 666 -9.36 87.66 -11.94
N ASP A 667 -8.81 87.05 -10.88
CA ASP A 667 -8.51 87.69 -9.59
C ASP A 667 -7.01 87.93 -9.33
N PHE A 668 -6.13 87.77 -10.33
CA PHE A 668 -4.69 87.99 -10.14
C PHE A 668 -4.28 89.45 -10.42
N ASP A 669 -3.94 90.19 -9.36
CA ASP A 669 -3.40 91.55 -9.48
C ASP A 669 -1.91 91.53 -9.87
N HIS A 670 -1.66 91.79 -11.14
CA HIS A 670 -0.32 91.84 -11.74
C HIS A 670 0.58 92.94 -11.15
N THR A 671 0.00 93.99 -10.56
CA THR A 671 0.78 95.08 -9.93
C THR A 671 1.38 94.68 -8.57
N SER A 672 0.95 93.54 -8.02
CA SER A 672 1.43 93.01 -6.73
C SER A 672 2.56 91.98 -6.84
N LEU A 673 3.01 91.64 -8.06
CA LEU A 673 4.04 90.64 -8.28
C LEU A 673 5.43 91.25 -8.05
N LEU A 674 6.16 90.72 -7.07
CA LEU A 674 7.52 91.16 -6.75
C LEU A 674 8.54 90.09 -7.14
N VAL A 675 9.56 90.50 -7.90
CA VAL A 675 10.67 89.65 -8.36
C VAL A 675 11.96 90.08 -7.64
N PRO A 676 12.75 89.13 -7.12
CA PRO A 676 14.07 89.41 -6.57
C PRO A 676 15.02 90.04 -7.59
N THR A 677 15.71 91.11 -7.20
CA THR A 677 16.78 91.75 -7.98
C THR A 677 18.15 91.15 -7.68
N ASP A 678 19.17 91.57 -8.43
CA ASP A 678 20.58 91.26 -8.18
C ASP A 678 21.10 91.74 -6.80
N THR A 679 20.35 92.58 -6.10
CA THR A 679 20.63 92.98 -4.71
C THR A 679 19.89 92.13 -3.66
N GLY A 680 19.08 91.16 -4.09
CA GLY A 680 18.21 90.36 -3.20
C GLY A 680 16.91 91.06 -2.80
N LEU A 681 16.75 92.35 -3.11
CA LEU A 681 15.55 93.13 -2.87
C LEU A 681 14.44 92.76 -3.85
N LEU A 682 13.21 92.67 -3.35
CA LEU A 682 11.99 92.44 -4.12
C LEU A 682 11.56 93.73 -4.83
N ALA A 683 11.42 93.71 -6.16
CA ALA A 683 10.93 94.85 -6.97
C ALA A 683 9.76 94.42 -7.87
N GLU A 684 8.92 95.39 -8.28
CA GLU A 684 7.72 95.11 -9.10
C GLU A 684 8.08 94.43 -10.43
N ALA A 685 7.40 93.33 -10.77
CA ALA A 685 7.67 92.53 -11.96
C ALA A 685 7.58 93.35 -13.26
N THR A 686 6.70 94.36 -13.31
CA THR A 686 6.52 95.31 -14.42
C THR A 686 7.77 96.15 -14.71
N THR A 687 8.67 96.31 -13.73
CA THR A 687 9.93 97.03 -13.90
C THR A 687 11.08 96.15 -14.40
N ILE A 688 10.94 94.82 -14.28
CA ILE A 688 11.99 93.83 -14.56
C ILE A 688 11.70 93.03 -15.84
N ILE A 689 10.43 92.69 -16.08
CA ILE A 689 9.97 91.98 -17.28
C ILE A 689 9.41 93.03 -18.24
N PRO A 690 10.16 93.48 -19.27
CA PRO A 690 9.66 94.47 -20.21
C PRO A 690 8.46 93.90 -20.99
N GLU A 691 7.40 94.71 -21.20
CA GLU A 691 6.13 94.37 -21.88
C GLU A 691 6.24 93.81 -23.32
N THR A 692 7.44 93.52 -23.82
CA THR A 692 7.70 93.14 -25.21
C THR A 692 7.98 91.65 -25.45
N SER A 693 7.94 90.79 -24.43
CA SER A 693 8.10 89.32 -24.60
C SER A 693 6.80 88.56 -24.92
N ALA A 694 5.77 89.25 -25.45
CA ALA A 694 4.62 88.56 -26.04
C ALA A 694 5.07 87.75 -27.27
N TYR A 695 5.36 86.48 -27.04
CA TYR A 695 5.64 85.47 -28.04
C TYR A 695 4.49 85.44 -29.06
N LYS A 696 4.71 86.00 -30.26
CA LYS A 696 3.81 85.78 -31.41
C LYS A 696 3.93 84.30 -31.77
N PRO A 697 2.83 83.53 -31.83
CA PRO A 697 2.91 82.17 -32.38
C PRO A 697 3.32 82.28 -33.84
N SER A 698 4.38 81.55 -34.20
CA SER A 698 4.79 81.36 -35.59
C SER A 698 3.68 80.64 -36.35
N GLU A 699 2.92 81.37 -37.16
CA GLU A 699 2.18 80.82 -38.29
C GLU A 699 3.16 80.17 -39.27
N ASN A 700 3.04 78.86 -39.48
CA ASN A 700 3.45 78.06 -40.64
C ASN A 700 3.24 76.57 -40.24
N LEU A 701 2.56 75.68 -40.96
CA LEU A 701 2.09 75.61 -42.33
C LEU A 701 0.88 74.68 -42.38
N SER A 702 -0.13 75.08 -43.12
CA SER A 702 -1.21 74.22 -43.57
C SER A 702 -0.67 73.18 -44.56
N SER A 703 -1.12 71.93 -44.39
CA SER A 703 -1.55 71.02 -45.46
C SER A 703 -0.64 70.81 -46.69
N THR A 704 0.08 69.69 -46.68
CA THR A 704 0.12 68.77 -47.84
C THR A 704 0.06 67.35 -47.32
N SER A 705 -1.15 66.81 -47.27
CA SER A 705 -1.43 65.38 -47.22
C SER A 705 -1.49 64.84 -48.65
N LEU A 706 -0.57 63.91 -48.95
CA LEU A 706 -0.92 62.60 -49.48
C LEU A 706 -0.71 61.60 -48.34
#